data_AF-A0A5C6LM11-F1
#
_entry.id   AF-A0A5C6LM11-F1
#
_cell.length_a   1.000
_cell.length_b   1.000
_cell.length_c   1.000
_cell.angle_alpha   90.00
_cell.angle_beta   90.00
_cell.angle_gamma   90.00
#
_symmetry.space_group_name_H-M   'P 1'
#
loop_
_entity.id
_entity.type
_entity.pdbx_description
1 polymer ?
#
loop_
_entity_poly.entity_id
_entity_poly.type
_entity_poly.pdbx_seq_one_letter_code
_entity_poly.pdbx_strand_id
1 'polypeptide(L)'
;MKRRYLLAGLVVSALLGVGAKVPASMDAPVREVFHTPPGMSAPIEPLLLYQASQDEKCRHWVDSVYNRMNLREKVGQLFIYTIAPVQTKRNMQLLRDAVHTYKVGGLLFSGGKIQNQATLTNEAQRMARCPLLITFDGEWGLSMRLRGTPVFPRNMVLGCIQDNRLIYEYGREMARQCREMGVQVNFAPVADVNINPDNPVINTRSFGEDPVKVADKVIAYASGLESGKVLSVCKHFPGHGDTDVDSHKALPVLPFTRERLDSVELYPFKEAIRAGVSGMMVGHLQVPVIEPIGDLPSSLSRNVVYGLLTEELAFKGLIFTDALAMKGVAGNKSVCLQALQAGNDMVLAPRRLKEEMDAVLEAVEKGELPEEEINAKCRKVLTYKYILGLERKPFVKLSGLGTRINTPQTRDLISRLNLAAITVLNNKNDVLPLHPDLKEAAILNVGKPEEIEPFDHKMKKYTSFARFQLRKDLPEAEQQKLRDSLAAYRRVIVTVTEQRLASYQSFFAKFAPESPVIYVFYTPAKSMLQIQRAVSAAEAVVLAHASRDDVQERVADLLFGKATADGRLSASIGGLFPTGSGVTITPHTPFHFVPEEYGMKSEVLRRIDTIALEGIKEGAYPGCQVLVMKDGKALYDRCFGYHTDANSEKVKPTDIYDLASLSKTTGTLLAIMKLYDKGRFNLTDKVSDYLPFLRKTNKENLTIRELLMHQSGLPSGLLFYQEAIDGKSYKGSLFKQSKDALHTVRLGVRTWGNPRFRFNKGMASKEKNGDYTLQVCDSLWLNRSFREEIRKKIAEAPLKDKSYRYSDVGFILLQMLAEELSGKPMDEYLWQEFYQPMGLEHTAYLPLRYFDKKEVVPSAVDRFLRKTTLQGFVHDESAAFQGGISGNAGLFSNAREVGCIYQMLLNGGELDGRRYLSKETCALFTTEKSKISRRGLGFDKPDVVNESKSPCAASVPVTVFGHTGFTGTCAWVDPDNGLIYVFLSNRTYPDAWVNKLSKLEIREKIQETIYEAMKEK
;
A
#
# COMPACT_ATOMS: atom_id res chain seq x y z
N MET A 1 41.71 38.49 8.49
CA MET A 1 41.70 37.40 9.49
C MET A 1 41.17 36.15 8.82
N LYS A 2 42.04 35.16 8.58
CA LYS A 2 41.75 33.88 7.91
C LYS A 2 41.93 32.74 8.92
N ARG A 3 41.04 31.75 8.93
CA ARG A 3 41.30 30.32 9.19
C ARG A 3 39.99 29.57 8.99
N ARG A 4 39.91 28.36 8.43
CA ARG A 4 40.74 27.50 7.56
C ARG A 4 39.89 26.22 7.47
N TYR A 5 39.56 25.71 6.29
CA TYR A 5 39.41 24.27 6.03
C TYR A 5 39.70 24.01 4.54
N LEU A 6 40.91 23.47 4.29
CA LEU A 6 41.29 22.62 3.14
C LEU A 6 40.81 21.18 3.44
N LEU A 7 40.61 20.22 2.53
CA LEU A 7 41.34 19.70 1.34
C LEU A 7 40.30 18.90 0.49
N ALA A 8 40.12 18.95 -0.85
CA ALA A 8 40.98 18.68 -2.03
C ALA A 8 41.70 17.31 -1.99
N GLY A 9 41.70 16.41 -2.97
CA GLY A 9 41.25 16.37 -4.37
C GLY A 9 41.83 15.10 -5.05
N LEU A 10 41.30 14.72 -6.21
CA LEU A 10 41.73 13.63 -7.12
C LEU A 10 43.19 13.74 -7.59
N VAL A 11 43.88 12.59 -7.82
CA VAL A 11 44.80 12.31 -8.97
C VAL A 11 44.90 10.80 -9.26
N VAL A 12 44.96 10.44 -10.55
CA VAL A 12 45.16 9.11 -11.19
C VAL A 12 46.65 8.83 -11.46
N SER A 13 47.13 7.58 -11.30
CA SER A 13 48.17 6.94 -12.16
C SER A 13 48.41 5.45 -11.85
N ALA A 14 48.90 4.73 -12.85
CA ALA A 14 48.84 3.28 -13.04
C ALA A 14 50.15 2.50 -12.72
N LEU A 15 49.99 1.15 -12.72
CA LEU A 15 50.92 0.04 -13.06
C LEU A 15 51.70 -0.75 -11.98
N LEU A 16 51.64 -2.09 -12.17
CA LEU A 16 52.36 -3.24 -11.57
C LEU A 16 51.90 -3.62 -10.14
N GLY A 17 51.52 -4.83 -9.76
CA GLY A 17 51.61 -6.19 -10.32
C GLY A 17 51.77 -7.16 -9.12
N VAL A 18 51.16 -8.36 -9.19
CA VAL A 18 51.17 -9.46 -8.17
C VAL A 18 50.19 -9.22 -7.00
N GLY A 19 49.21 -10.06 -6.66
CA GLY A 19 48.86 -11.43 -7.03
C GLY A 19 48.33 -12.16 -5.78
N ALA A 20 47.01 -12.18 -5.56
CA ALA A 20 46.33 -13.17 -4.70
C ALA A 20 44.80 -13.09 -4.90
N LYS A 21 44.22 -14.19 -5.40
CA LYS A 21 42.79 -14.43 -5.62
C LYS A 21 42.11 -14.93 -4.33
N VAL A 22 40.96 -14.36 -3.97
CA VAL A 22 39.84 -15.06 -3.29
C VAL A 22 38.51 -14.46 -3.82
N PRO A 23 37.46 -15.25 -4.17
CA PRO A 23 36.39 -14.81 -5.06
C PRO A 23 35.07 -14.37 -4.40
N ALA A 24 34.50 -13.35 -5.05
CA ALA A 24 33.12 -12.98 -5.38
C ALA A 24 31.89 -13.78 -4.88
N SER A 25 30.90 -12.99 -4.41
CA SER A 25 29.45 -12.99 -4.70
C SER A 25 28.66 -14.30 -4.74
N MET A 26 27.71 -14.42 -3.81
CA MET A 26 26.52 -15.27 -3.96
C MET A 26 25.38 -14.42 -4.56
N ASP A 27 25.35 -14.30 -5.88
CA ASP A 27 24.14 -13.97 -6.64
C ASP A 27 23.66 -15.26 -7.32
N ALA A 28 22.42 -15.66 -7.01
CA ALA A 28 21.76 -16.78 -7.66
C ALA A 28 21.36 -16.39 -9.10
N PRO A 29 21.57 -17.24 -10.11
CA PRO A 29 21.24 -16.88 -11.48
C PRO A 29 19.73 -17.00 -11.70
N VAL A 30 19.08 -15.87 -11.97
CA VAL A 30 17.79 -15.82 -12.66
C VAL A 30 18.04 -16.27 -14.11
N ARG A 31 17.47 -17.40 -14.54
CA ARG A 31 17.52 -17.83 -15.94
C ARG A 31 16.48 -17.05 -16.75
N GLU A 32 16.94 -16.35 -17.78
CA GLU A 32 16.12 -15.81 -18.85
C GLU A 32 15.33 -16.93 -19.56
N VAL A 33 14.04 -16.68 -19.79
CA VAL A 33 13.11 -17.58 -20.46
C VAL A 33 13.34 -17.49 -21.98
N PHE A 34 13.95 -18.51 -22.57
CA PHE A 34 13.99 -18.65 -24.03
C PHE A 34 12.64 -19.16 -24.54
N HIS A 35 12.02 -18.41 -25.46
CA HIS A 35 10.87 -18.87 -26.24
C HIS A 35 11.27 -20.02 -27.17
N THR A 36 10.72 -21.22 -26.93
CA THR A 36 10.76 -22.36 -27.87
C THR A 36 9.50 -22.41 -28.74
N PRO A 37 9.58 -22.85 -30.02
CA PRO A 37 8.43 -22.98 -30.91
C PRO A 37 7.47 -24.09 -30.47
N PRO A 38 6.18 -24.05 -30.86
CA PRO A 38 5.17 -25.01 -30.42
C PRO A 38 5.32 -26.35 -31.16
N GLY A 39 5.44 -27.46 -30.44
CA GLY A 39 5.29 -28.79 -31.05
C GLY A 39 5.92 -29.98 -30.33
N MET A 40 6.98 -29.83 -29.55
CA MET A 40 7.59 -30.91 -28.75
C MET A 40 8.31 -30.32 -27.54
N SER A 41 7.80 -30.53 -26.33
CA SER A 41 8.57 -30.24 -25.11
C SER A 41 9.68 -31.28 -24.95
N ALA A 42 10.93 -30.83 -24.83
CA ALA A 42 12.02 -31.71 -24.41
C ALA A 42 11.64 -32.39 -23.07
N PRO A 43 11.94 -33.70 -22.89
CA PRO A 43 11.61 -34.40 -21.65
C PRO A 43 12.28 -33.72 -20.46
N ILE A 44 11.48 -33.32 -19.46
CA ILE A 44 11.96 -32.71 -18.22
C ILE A 44 12.05 -33.82 -17.18
N GLU A 45 13.26 -34.29 -16.88
CA GLU A 45 13.48 -35.26 -15.81
C GLU A 45 13.27 -34.59 -14.44
N PRO A 46 12.56 -35.23 -13.50
CA PRO A 46 12.49 -34.75 -12.12
C PRO A 46 13.87 -34.58 -11.51
N LEU A 47 14.08 -33.51 -10.73
CA LEU A 47 15.41 -33.18 -10.21
C LEU A 47 16.04 -34.33 -9.40
N LEU A 48 15.22 -35.02 -8.61
CA LEU A 48 15.66 -36.17 -7.81
C LEU A 48 16.11 -37.35 -8.69
N LEU A 49 15.40 -37.63 -9.79
CA LEU A 49 15.75 -38.71 -10.71
C LEU A 49 16.97 -38.36 -11.56
N TYR A 50 17.06 -37.12 -12.05
CA TYR A 50 18.22 -36.65 -12.81
C TYR A 50 19.52 -36.86 -12.02
N GLN A 51 19.54 -36.49 -10.74
CA GLN A 51 20.68 -36.72 -9.84
C GLN A 51 20.99 -38.23 -9.66
N ALA A 52 19.97 -39.08 -9.53
CA ALA A 52 20.15 -40.51 -9.32
C ALA A 52 20.61 -41.26 -10.57
N SER A 53 20.18 -40.83 -11.77
CA SER A 53 20.58 -41.44 -13.04
C SER A 53 22.10 -41.37 -13.25
N GLN A 54 22.75 -40.35 -12.69
CA GLN A 54 24.19 -40.12 -12.72
C GLN A 54 24.94 -40.78 -11.54
N ASP A 55 24.24 -41.31 -10.53
CA ASP A 55 24.86 -41.98 -9.38
C ASP A 55 25.02 -43.48 -9.64
N GLU A 56 26.26 -43.92 -9.89
CA GLU A 56 26.56 -45.34 -10.09
C GLU A 56 26.20 -46.22 -8.89
N LYS A 57 26.28 -45.67 -7.67
CA LYS A 57 25.91 -46.40 -6.44
C LYS A 57 24.41 -46.65 -6.39
N CYS A 58 23.59 -45.74 -6.91
CA CYS A 58 22.16 -45.94 -7.06
C CYS A 58 21.90 -47.14 -7.97
N ARG A 59 22.51 -47.17 -9.18
CA ARG A 59 22.35 -48.28 -10.13
C ARG A 59 22.76 -49.62 -9.51
N HIS A 60 23.95 -49.67 -8.89
CA HIS A 60 24.44 -50.89 -8.23
C HIS A 60 23.53 -51.36 -7.09
N TRP A 61 23.01 -50.45 -6.27
CA TRP A 61 22.10 -50.81 -5.18
C TRP A 61 20.77 -51.33 -5.72
N VAL A 62 20.19 -50.65 -6.72
CA VAL A 62 18.94 -51.07 -7.37
C VAL A 62 19.09 -52.45 -7.97
N ASP A 63 20.15 -52.70 -8.76
CA ASP A 63 20.38 -54.02 -9.37
C ASP A 63 20.62 -55.11 -8.33
N SER A 64 21.39 -54.80 -7.28
CA SER A 64 21.67 -55.71 -6.16
C SER A 64 20.40 -56.12 -5.41
N VAL A 65 19.45 -55.21 -5.23
CA VAL A 65 18.17 -55.51 -4.58
C VAL A 65 17.23 -56.24 -5.54
N TYR A 66 17.08 -55.70 -6.76
CA TYR A 66 16.18 -56.18 -7.80
C TYR A 66 16.49 -57.63 -8.22
N ASN A 67 17.76 -57.97 -8.47
CA ASN A 67 18.17 -59.31 -8.92
C ASN A 67 17.93 -60.41 -7.87
N ARG A 68 17.63 -60.04 -6.61
CA ARG A 68 17.29 -60.98 -5.53
C ARG A 68 15.78 -61.13 -5.28
N MET A 69 14.96 -60.43 -6.05
CA MET A 69 13.50 -60.46 -5.97
C MET A 69 12.92 -61.45 -6.99
N ASN A 70 12.05 -62.34 -6.52
CA ASN A 70 11.17 -63.08 -7.43
C ASN A 70 9.99 -62.21 -7.91
N LEU A 71 9.22 -62.67 -8.91
CA LEU A 71 8.10 -61.91 -9.48
C LEU A 71 7.10 -61.41 -8.42
N ARG A 72 6.71 -62.26 -7.47
CA ARG A 72 5.81 -61.88 -6.37
C ARG A 72 6.36 -60.77 -5.50
N GLU A 73 7.67 -60.78 -5.23
CA GLU A 73 8.32 -59.71 -4.48
C GLU A 73 8.38 -58.41 -5.29
N LYS A 74 8.63 -58.48 -6.61
CA LYS A 74 8.60 -57.32 -7.51
C LYS A 74 7.21 -56.68 -7.57
N VAL A 75 6.15 -57.49 -7.72
CA VAL A 75 4.75 -57.04 -7.66
C VAL A 75 4.45 -56.42 -6.30
N GLY A 76 4.86 -57.05 -5.20
CA GLY A 76 4.70 -56.50 -3.85
C GLY A 76 5.26 -55.09 -3.70
N GLN A 77 6.39 -54.77 -4.34
CA GLN A 77 6.97 -53.42 -4.32
C GLN A 77 6.08 -52.33 -4.90
N LEU A 78 5.05 -52.67 -5.67
CA LEU A 78 4.11 -51.71 -6.27
C LEU A 78 2.91 -51.40 -5.35
N PHE A 79 2.81 -52.04 -4.18
CA PHE A 79 1.68 -51.88 -3.27
C PHE A 79 2.03 -51.03 -2.05
N ILE A 80 1.11 -50.16 -1.64
CA ILE A 80 1.14 -49.43 -0.37
C ILE A 80 -0.07 -49.84 0.45
N TYR A 81 0.17 -50.44 1.62
CA TYR A 81 -0.92 -50.94 2.48
C TYR A 81 -1.16 -50.04 3.70
N THR A 82 -2.43 -49.84 4.05
CA THR A 82 -2.81 -49.00 5.21
C THR A 82 -2.81 -49.81 6.50
N ILE A 83 -2.11 -49.31 7.52
CA ILE A 83 -2.05 -49.88 8.86
C ILE A 83 -2.54 -48.86 9.87
N ALA A 84 -3.46 -49.27 10.76
CA ALA A 84 -3.84 -48.45 11.88
C ALA A 84 -2.70 -48.41 12.91
N PRO A 85 -2.30 -47.24 13.45
CA PRO A 85 -1.18 -47.17 14.39
C PRO A 85 -1.58 -47.59 15.82
N VAL A 86 -1.99 -48.85 15.96
CA VAL A 86 -2.40 -49.51 17.22
C VAL A 86 -1.67 -50.84 17.41
N GLN A 87 -1.29 -51.18 18.64
CA GLN A 87 -0.52 -52.40 18.93
C GLN A 87 -1.42 -53.53 19.43
N THR A 88 -2.40 -53.94 18.62
CA THR A 88 -3.22 -55.13 18.90
C THR A 88 -2.65 -56.36 18.18
N LYS A 89 -2.91 -57.57 18.70
CA LYS A 89 -2.46 -58.82 18.05
C LYS A 89 -2.90 -58.89 16.57
N ARG A 90 -4.15 -58.53 16.29
CA ARG A 90 -4.70 -58.46 14.93
C ARG A 90 -3.92 -57.48 14.04
N ASN A 91 -3.65 -56.27 14.53
CA ASN A 91 -2.95 -55.26 13.75
C ASN A 91 -1.48 -55.63 13.50
N MET A 92 -0.81 -56.26 14.48
CA MET A 92 0.54 -56.79 14.29
C MET A 92 0.58 -57.95 13.29
N GLN A 93 -0.47 -58.78 13.24
CA GLN A 93 -0.59 -59.81 12.21
C GLN A 93 -0.77 -59.19 10.82
N LEU A 94 -1.66 -58.20 10.67
CA LEU A 94 -1.83 -57.47 9.40
C LEU A 94 -0.52 -56.80 8.96
N LEU A 95 0.22 -56.20 9.89
CA LEU A 95 1.54 -55.62 9.61
C LEU A 95 2.53 -56.69 9.13
N ARG A 96 2.60 -57.83 9.82
CA ARG A 96 3.45 -58.95 9.42
C ARG A 96 3.06 -59.48 8.04
N ASP A 97 1.76 -59.66 7.77
CA ASP A 97 1.28 -60.16 6.49
C ASP A 97 1.67 -59.20 5.37
N ALA A 98 1.40 -57.90 5.52
CA ALA A 98 1.79 -56.90 4.53
C ALA A 98 3.31 -56.88 4.28
N VAL A 99 4.11 -56.86 5.35
CA VAL A 99 5.56 -56.63 5.25
C VAL A 99 6.37 -57.89 4.93
N HIS A 100 6.07 -59.01 5.56
CA HIS A 100 6.85 -60.24 5.44
C HIS A 100 6.26 -61.18 4.39
N THR A 101 4.93 -61.37 4.39
CA THR A 101 4.26 -62.31 3.47
C THR A 101 4.14 -61.71 2.07
N TYR A 102 3.51 -60.54 1.96
CA TYR A 102 3.26 -59.85 0.70
C TYR A 102 4.39 -58.93 0.25
N LYS A 103 5.32 -58.59 1.15
CA LYS A 103 6.51 -57.77 0.88
C LYS A 103 6.17 -56.48 0.15
N VAL A 104 5.18 -55.77 0.67
CA VAL A 104 4.70 -54.50 0.10
C VAL A 104 5.83 -53.47 -0.06
N GLY A 105 5.71 -52.57 -1.03
CA GLY A 105 6.68 -51.50 -1.28
C GLY A 105 6.66 -50.42 -0.21
N GLY A 106 5.49 -50.15 0.36
CA GLY A 106 5.29 -49.13 1.37
C GLY A 106 4.10 -49.34 2.30
N LEU A 107 4.01 -48.48 3.30
CA LEU A 107 2.92 -48.44 4.28
C LEU A 107 2.37 -47.02 4.42
N LEU A 108 1.06 -46.91 4.68
CA LEU A 108 0.38 -45.68 5.08
C LEU A 108 -0.24 -45.86 6.47
N PHE A 109 -0.14 -44.86 7.34
CA PHE A 109 -0.79 -44.91 8.66
C PHE A 109 -2.07 -44.06 8.70
N SER A 110 -3.18 -44.65 9.18
CA SER A 110 -4.53 -44.03 9.15
C SER A 110 -4.80 -42.97 10.23
N GLY A 111 -3.84 -42.72 11.15
CA GLY A 111 -3.89 -41.68 12.19
C GLY A 111 -3.83 -42.21 13.63
N GLY A 112 -3.21 -41.45 14.54
CA GLY A 112 -2.98 -41.89 15.93
C GLY A 112 -2.04 -41.00 16.77
N LYS A 113 -1.29 -41.62 17.69
CA LYS A 113 -0.25 -40.96 18.49
C LYS A 113 1.11 -41.13 17.82
N ILE A 114 1.97 -40.11 17.94
CA ILE A 114 3.34 -40.07 17.40
C ILE A 114 4.13 -41.33 17.79
N GLN A 115 4.10 -41.72 19.07
CA GLN A 115 4.87 -42.86 19.58
C GLN A 115 4.42 -44.18 18.96
N ASN A 116 3.11 -44.39 18.79
CA ASN A 116 2.58 -45.63 18.24
C ASN A 116 3.00 -45.83 16.78
N GLN A 117 2.91 -44.77 15.96
CA GLN A 117 3.34 -44.84 14.57
C GLN A 117 4.85 -45.08 14.48
N ALA A 118 5.66 -44.40 15.29
CA ALA A 118 7.11 -44.59 15.32
C ALA A 118 7.51 -46.02 15.72
N THR A 119 6.86 -46.60 16.74
CA THR A 119 7.10 -48.00 17.14
C THR A 119 6.76 -48.98 16.00
N LEU A 120 5.59 -48.82 15.38
CA LEU A 120 5.18 -49.70 14.27
C LEU A 120 6.05 -49.51 13.03
N THR A 121 6.55 -48.29 12.79
CA THR A 121 7.52 -48.01 11.73
C THR A 121 8.81 -48.79 11.96
N ASN A 122 9.36 -48.77 13.19
CA ASN A 122 10.55 -49.53 13.54
C ASN A 122 10.34 -51.05 13.38
N GLU A 123 9.20 -51.57 13.86
CA GLU A 123 8.86 -52.99 13.70
C GLU A 123 8.74 -53.39 12.22
N ALA A 124 8.06 -52.56 11.42
CA ALA A 124 7.90 -52.79 9.99
C ALA A 124 9.25 -52.81 9.27
N GLN A 125 10.09 -51.80 9.47
CA GLN A 125 11.41 -51.71 8.84
C GLN A 125 12.33 -52.85 9.28
N ARG A 126 12.25 -53.28 10.54
CA ARG A 126 12.98 -54.45 11.05
C ARG A 126 12.59 -55.72 10.28
N MET A 127 11.29 -55.98 10.11
CA MET A 127 10.76 -57.15 9.41
C MET A 127 11.00 -57.14 7.90
N ALA A 128 11.06 -55.96 7.28
CA ALA A 128 11.11 -55.83 5.83
C ALA A 128 12.44 -56.33 5.24
N ARG A 129 12.43 -57.13 4.17
CA ARG A 129 13.66 -57.55 3.48
C ARG A 129 14.25 -56.40 2.66
N CYS A 130 13.41 -55.72 1.88
CA CYS A 130 13.70 -54.43 1.25
C CYS A 130 13.09 -53.33 2.11
N PRO A 131 13.82 -52.25 2.47
CA PRO A 131 13.27 -51.16 3.27
C PRO A 131 11.98 -50.57 2.68
N LEU A 132 11.02 -50.25 3.54
CA LEU A 132 9.68 -49.79 3.14
C LEU A 132 9.67 -48.28 2.90
N LEU A 133 8.90 -47.82 1.92
CA LEU A 133 8.47 -46.42 1.87
C LEU A 133 7.39 -46.22 2.93
N ILE A 134 7.69 -45.46 3.98
CA ILE A 134 6.68 -44.99 4.91
C ILE A 134 6.08 -43.72 4.32
N THR A 135 4.79 -43.77 4.07
CA THR A 135 4.02 -42.71 3.45
C THR A 135 3.12 -42.02 4.47
N PHE A 136 2.81 -40.76 4.22
CA PHE A 136 2.01 -39.93 5.11
C PHE A 136 1.13 -38.98 4.31
N ASP A 137 0.01 -38.60 4.89
CA ASP A 137 -0.89 -37.59 4.32
C ASP A 137 -0.93 -36.39 5.29
N GLY A 138 -0.11 -35.38 5.00
CA GLY A 138 0.20 -34.27 5.91
C GLY A 138 0.10 -32.90 5.26
N GLU A 139 -1.09 -32.56 4.75
CA GLU A 139 -1.35 -31.30 4.03
C GLU A 139 -1.18 -30.04 4.89
N TRP A 140 -1.56 -30.08 6.17
CA TRP A 140 -1.38 -28.96 7.14
C TRP A 140 -0.51 -29.38 8.32
N GLY A 141 0.43 -30.28 8.05
CA GLY A 141 1.32 -30.84 9.06
C GLY A 141 1.03 -32.28 9.43
N LEU A 142 1.90 -32.83 10.27
CA LEU A 142 1.66 -34.12 10.91
C LEU A 142 0.32 -34.16 11.67
N SER A 143 -0.17 -33.00 12.11
CA SER A 143 -1.43 -32.84 12.84
C SER A 143 -2.67 -33.27 12.06
N MET A 144 -2.58 -33.41 10.74
CA MET A 144 -3.63 -34.02 9.92
C MET A 144 -3.96 -35.45 10.38
N ARG A 145 -2.96 -36.22 10.83
CA ARG A 145 -3.13 -37.63 11.24
C ARG A 145 -2.66 -37.90 12.67
N LEU A 146 -1.77 -37.08 13.23
CA LEU A 146 -1.09 -37.34 14.49
C LEU A 146 -1.39 -36.28 15.57
N ARG A 147 -1.88 -36.73 16.71
CA ARG A 147 -2.13 -35.85 17.88
C ARG A 147 -0.83 -35.41 18.55
N GLY A 148 -0.82 -34.20 19.12
CA GLY A 148 0.33 -33.66 19.86
C GLY A 148 1.48 -33.16 18.97
N THR A 149 1.17 -32.86 17.70
CA THR A 149 2.12 -32.28 16.73
C THR A 149 1.73 -30.84 16.37
N PRO A 150 2.66 -30.05 15.81
CA PRO A 150 2.38 -28.69 15.38
C PRO A 150 1.26 -28.62 14.33
N VAL A 151 0.41 -27.59 14.44
CA VAL A 151 -0.70 -27.31 13.51
C VAL A 151 -0.31 -26.13 12.64
N PHE A 152 -0.09 -26.38 11.35
CA PHE A 152 0.19 -25.32 10.37
C PHE A 152 -1.12 -24.73 9.83
N PRO A 153 -1.08 -23.49 9.28
CA PRO A 153 -2.24 -22.94 8.61
C PRO A 153 -2.69 -23.83 7.44
N ARG A 154 -4.00 -23.81 7.16
CA ARG A 154 -4.57 -24.49 5.98
C ARG A 154 -4.03 -23.84 4.70
N ASN A 155 -3.93 -24.61 3.62
CA ASN A 155 -3.39 -24.13 2.35
C ASN A 155 -4.09 -22.87 1.83
N MET A 156 -5.40 -22.73 2.02
CA MET A 156 -6.11 -21.52 1.56
C MET A 156 -5.65 -20.26 2.31
N VAL A 157 -5.22 -20.39 3.57
CA VAL A 157 -4.60 -19.28 4.32
C VAL A 157 -3.17 -19.04 3.83
N LEU A 158 -2.40 -20.12 3.60
CA LEU A 158 -1.04 -20.03 3.04
C LEU A 158 -1.03 -19.43 1.63
N GLY A 159 -2.11 -19.60 0.88
CA GLY A 159 -2.35 -18.96 -0.40
C GLY A 159 -2.35 -17.44 -0.35
N CYS A 160 -2.68 -16.85 0.81
CA CYS A 160 -2.72 -15.40 0.96
C CYS A 160 -1.33 -14.76 1.02
N ILE A 161 -0.33 -15.52 1.41
CA ILE A 161 1.06 -15.08 1.60
C ILE A 161 1.64 -14.66 0.25
N GLN A 162 2.32 -13.51 0.18
CA GLN A 162 2.98 -13.09 -1.07
C GLN A 162 4.38 -13.71 -1.23
N ASP A 163 5.15 -13.85 -0.15
CA ASP A 163 6.51 -14.41 -0.17
C ASP A 163 6.52 -15.96 -0.21
N ASN A 164 6.78 -16.53 -1.39
CA ASN A 164 6.90 -17.97 -1.58
C ASN A 164 8.07 -18.63 -0.83
N ARG A 165 9.06 -17.86 -0.35
CA ARG A 165 10.17 -18.41 0.45
C ARG A 165 9.66 -19.02 1.76
N LEU A 166 8.63 -18.41 2.37
CA LEU A 166 7.99 -18.96 3.57
C LEU A 166 7.30 -20.30 3.30
N ILE A 167 6.74 -20.48 2.10
CA ILE A 167 6.09 -21.73 1.68
C ILE A 167 7.13 -22.83 1.44
N TYR A 168 8.28 -22.47 0.87
CA TYR A 168 9.44 -23.36 0.77
C TYR A 168 9.98 -23.76 2.16
N GLU A 169 10.12 -22.81 3.08
CA GLU A 169 10.50 -23.10 4.48
C GLU A 169 9.50 -24.01 5.18
N TYR A 170 8.21 -23.85 4.91
CA TYR A 170 7.17 -24.76 5.38
C TYR A 170 7.39 -26.19 4.85
N GLY A 171 7.65 -26.35 3.56
CA GLY A 171 8.00 -27.64 2.96
C GLY A 171 9.25 -28.26 3.61
N ARG A 172 10.29 -27.45 3.86
CA ARG A 172 11.54 -27.87 4.55
C ARG A 172 11.28 -28.40 5.95
N GLU A 173 10.51 -27.66 6.74
CA GLU A 173 10.19 -28.06 8.11
C GLU A 173 9.31 -29.31 8.13
N MET A 174 8.39 -29.44 7.16
CA MET A 174 7.62 -30.66 6.97
C MET A 174 8.48 -31.86 6.63
N ALA A 175 9.49 -31.69 5.76
CA ALA A 175 10.42 -32.76 5.45
C ALA A 175 11.17 -33.21 6.71
N ARG A 176 11.68 -32.26 7.51
CA ARG A 176 12.38 -32.55 8.77
C ARG A 176 11.50 -33.35 9.73
N GLN A 177 10.25 -32.94 9.94
CA GLN A 177 9.29 -33.66 10.80
C GLN A 177 8.96 -35.05 10.25
N CYS A 178 8.79 -35.19 8.94
CA CYS A 178 8.60 -36.47 8.28
C CYS A 178 9.81 -37.40 8.51
N ARG A 179 11.04 -36.90 8.35
CA ARG A 179 12.27 -37.66 8.59
C ARG A 179 12.40 -38.13 10.03
N GLU A 180 12.04 -37.30 11.01
CA GLU A 180 11.98 -37.68 12.43
C GLU A 180 10.98 -38.80 12.69
N MET A 181 9.91 -38.88 11.90
CA MET A 181 8.91 -39.95 11.94
C MET A 181 9.25 -41.16 11.06
N GLY A 182 10.40 -41.14 10.37
CA GLY A 182 10.79 -42.18 9.44
C GLY A 182 9.95 -42.22 8.16
N VAL A 183 9.30 -41.12 7.78
CA VAL A 183 8.47 -40.95 6.57
C VAL A 183 9.34 -40.53 5.39
N GLN A 184 9.12 -41.13 4.22
CA GLN A 184 9.81 -40.82 2.96
C GLN A 184 8.91 -40.17 1.92
N VAL A 185 7.58 -40.35 1.99
CA VAL A 185 6.63 -39.79 1.02
C VAL A 185 5.56 -39.03 1.78
N ASN A 186 5.36 -37.76 1.41
CA ASN A 186 4.20 -36.99 1.88
C ASN A 186 3.26 -36.78 0.70
N PHE A 187 1.99 -37.19 0.84
CA PHE A 187 0.94 -37.00 -0.14
C PHE A 187 0.43 -35.54 -0.15
N ALA A 188 1.35 -34.63 -0.42
CA ALA A 188 1.17 -33.19 -0.52
C ALA A 188 2.28 -32.62 -1.43
N PRO A 189 2.08 -31.45 -2.06
CA PRO A 189 0.95 -30.51 -1.93
C PRO A 189 -0.31 -30.92 -2.71
N VAL A 190 -1.45 -30.37 -2.27
CA VAL A 190 -2.66 -30.28 -3.09
C VAL A 190 -2.45 -29.21 -4.15
N ALA A 191 -2.58 -29.59 -5.41
CA ALA A 191 -2.41 -28.75 -6.60
C ALA A 191 -3.74 -28.41 -7.29
N ASP A 192 -4.86 -28.84 -6.73
CA ASP A 192 -6.20 -28.52 -7.23
C ASP A 192 -6.49 -27.01 -7.11
N VAL A 193 -7.08 -26.42 -8.14
CA VAL A 193 -7.50 -25.01 -8.17
C VAL A 193 -8.95 -24.90 -7.71
N ASN A 194 -9.22 -24.25 -6.57
CA ASN A 194 -10.56 -24.20 -5.99
C ASN A 194 -11.43 -23.09 -6.59
N ILE A 195 -11.89 -23.30 -7.83
CA ILE A 195 -12.77 -22.34 -8.53
C ILE A 195 -14.24 -22.48 -8.11
N ASN A 196 -14.65 -23.66 -7.66
CA ASN A 196 -15.99 -23.87 -7.13
C ASN A 196 -16.02 -23.60 -5.61
N PRO A 197 -16.66 -22.52 -5.13
CA PRO A 197 -16.73 -22.21 -3.72
C PRO A 197 -17.54 -23.24 -2.91
N ASP A 198 -18.42 -23.99 -3.57
CA ASP A 198 -19.27 -25.04 -3.01
C ASP A 198 -18.61 -26.43 -3.06
N ASN A 199 -17.38 -26.53 -3.59
CA ASN A 199 -16.63 -27.78 -3.59
C ASN A 199 -16.53 -28.34 -2.16
N PRO A 200 -17.06 -29.56 -1.90
CA PRO A 200 -17.12 -30.10 -0.54
C PRO A 200 -15.79 -30.71 -0.08
N VAL A 201 -14.88 -31.02 -1.00
CA VAL A 201 -13.68 -31.84 -0.75
C VAL A 201 -12.40 -31.03 -0.75
N ILE A 202 -12.21 -30.12 -1.72
CA ILE A 202 -10.99 -29.33 -1.87
C ILE A 202 -11.04 -28.09 -0.98
N ASN A 203 -11.86 -27.09 -1.30
CA ASN A 203 -12.15 -25.93 -0.45
C ASN A 203 -10.86 -25.40 0.23
N THR A 204 -10.77 -25.48 1.57
CA THR A 204 -9.64 -24.96 2.34
C THR A 204 -8.29 -25.70 2.16
N ARG A 205 -8.29 -26.84 1.44
CA ARG A 205 -7.09 -27.64 1.12
C ARG A 205 -6.35 -27.15 -0.12
N SER A 206 -6.99 -26.39 -0.99
CA SER A 206 -6.30 -25.71 -2.09
C SER A 206 -5.56 -24.47 -1.59
N PHE A 207 -4.52 -24.05 -2.31
CA PHE A 207 -3.90 -22.75 -2.12
C PHE A 207 -4.72 -21.58 -2.66
N GLY A 208 -5.76 -21.79 -3.45
CA GLY A 208 -6.59 -20.69 -3.98
C GLY A 208 -7.37 -21.04 -5.25
N GLU A 209 -7.95 -20.02 -5.88
CA GLU A 209 -8.71 -20.16 -7.14
C GLU A 209 -7.95 -19.69 -8.39
N ASP A 210 -6.78 -19.07 -8.23
CA ASP A 210 -5.91 -18.62 -9.32
C ASP A 210 -4.92 -19.73 -9.70
N PRO A 211 -4.98 -20.30 -10.92
CA PRO A 211 -4.13 -21.42 -11.33
C PRO A 211 -2.62 -21.11 -11.24
N VAL A 212 -2.21 -19.88 -11.56
CA VAL A 212 -0.79 -19.48 -11.55
C VAL A 212 -0.29 -19.40 -10.12
N LYS A 213 -1.04 -18.75 -9.24
CA LYS A 213 -0.67 -18.65 -7.83
C LYS A 213 -0.68 -20.00 -7.14
N VAL A 214 -1.65 -20.87 -7.46
CA VAL A 214 -1.67 -22.25 -6.94
C VAL A 214 -0.41 -23.00 -7.39
N ALA A 215 -0.04 -22.92 -8.67
CA ALA A 215 1.17 -23.54 -9.20
C ALA A 215 2.44 -23.08 -8.45
N ASP A 216 2.59 -21.78 -8.23
CA ASP A 216 3.75 -21.22 -7.52
C ASP A 216 3.87 -21.76 -6.08
N LYS A 217 2.75 -21.83 -5.35
CA LYS A 217 2.71 -22.36 -3.98
C LYS A 217 3.01 -23.86 -3.94
N VAL A 218 2.45 -24.60 -4.89
CA VAL A 218 2.69 -26.04 -5.08
C VAL A 218 4.17 -26.30 -5.29
N ILE A 219 4.80 -25.60 -6.24
CA ILE A 219 6.23 -25.76 -6.55
C ILE A 219 7.10 -25.40 -5.35
N ALA A 220 6.82 -24.28 -4.68
CA ALA A 220 7.58 -23.86 -3.51
C ALA A 220 7.53 -24.90 -2.38
N TYR A 221 6.33 -25.39 -2.03
CA TYR A 221 6.17 -26.39 -0.98
C TYR A 221 6.80 -27.75 -1.36
N ALA A 222 6.57 -28.21 -2.59
CA ALA A 222 7.14 -29.45 -3.13
C ALA A 222 8.67 -29.42 -3.11
N SER A 223 9.27 -28.33 -3.57
CA SER A 223 10.73 -28.12 -3.54
C SER A 223 11.28 -28.13 -2.12
N GLY A 224 10.54 -27.53 -1.18
CA GLY A 224 10.88 -27.56 0.24
C GLY A 224 10.92 -28.99 0.80
N LEU A 225 9.92 -29.81 0.47
CA LEU A 225 9.85 -31.22 0.86
C LEU A 225 11.03 -32.03 0.27
N GLU A 226 11.23 -31.92 -1.04
CA GLU A 226 12.20 -32.75 -1.78
C GLU A 226 13.64 -32.43 -1.41
N SER A 227 13.95 -31.14 -1.13
CA SER A 227 15.28 -30.76 -0.62
C SER A 227 15.59 -31.34 0.77
N GLY A 228 14.57 -31.78 1.52
CA GLY A 228 14.69 -32.51 2.78
C GLY A 228 14.65 -34.04 2.62
N LYS A 229 14.76 -34.55 1.38
CA LYS A 229 14.66 -35.98 1.04
C LYS A 229 13.35 -36.63 1.47
N VAL A 230 12.25 -35.91 1.28
CA VAL A 230 10.89 -36.44 1.37
C VAL A 230 10.22 -36.19 0.04
N LEU A 231 9.75 -37.26 -0.60
CA LEU A 231 9.07 -37.18 -1.89
C LEU A 231 7.78 -36.39 -1.73
N SER A 232 7.67 -35.31 -2.50
CA SER A 232 6.42 -34.58 -2.66
C SER A 232 5.54 -35.28 -3.69
N VAL A 233 4.23 -35.24 -3.48
CA VAL A 233 3.27 -35.87 -4.39
C VAL A 233 2.13 -34.88 -4.66
N CYS A 234 2.16 -34.26 -5.83
CA CYS A 234 1.11 -33.36 -6.28
C CYS A 234 -0.19 -34.14 -6.48
N LYS A 235 -1.31 -33.59 -5.98
CA LYS A 235 -2.62 -34.24 -6.06
C LYS A 235 -3.77 -33.23 -6.21
N HIS A 236 -4.90 -33.58 -6.80
CA HIS A 236 -5.25 -34.90 -7.33
C HIS A 236 -5.38 -34.80 -8.85
N PHE A 237 -4.37 -35.29 -9.57
CA PHE A 237 -4.35 -35.20 -11.04
C PHE A 237 -5.56 -35.93 -11.64
N PRO A 238 -6.26 -35.38 -12.65
CA PRO A 238 -5.95 -34.15 -13.40
C PRO A 238 -6.57 -32.83 -12.86
N GLY A 239 -7.09 -32.81 -11.63
CA GLY A 239 -7.57 -31.59 -10.95
C GLY A 239 -8.99 -31.73 -10.40
N HIS A 240 -9.12 -31.88 -9.08
CA HIS A 240 -10.39 -32.11 -8.37
C HIS A 240 -11.11 -30.82 -7.90
N GLY A 241 -10.57 -29.65 -8.27
CA GLY A 241 -10.92 -28.36 -7.68
C GLY A 241 -12.31 -27.80 -8.05
N ASP A 242 -12.94 -28.31 -9.12
CA ASP A 242 -14.22 -27.82 -9.66
C ASP A 242 -15.29 -28.93 -9.74
N THR A 243 -15.33 -29.80 -8.72
CA THR A 243 -16.34 -30.88 -8.62
C THR A 243 -17.29 -30.63 -7.46
N ASP A 244 -18.59 -30.84 -7.67
CA ASP A 244 -19.68 -30.71 -6.69
C ASP A 244 -19.95 -32.01 -5.89
N VAL A 245 -19.43 -33.15 -6.36
CA VAL A 245 -19.60 -34.47 -5.75
C VAL A 245 -18.39 -34.87 -4.89
N ASP A 246 -18.65 -35.37 -3.68
CA ASP A 246 -17.63 -35.97 -2.81
C ASP A 246 -17.20 -37.35 -3.34
N SER A 247 -15.93 -37.49 -3.72
CA SER A 247 -15.31 -38.74 -4.20
C SER A 247 -15.38 -39.90 -3.20
N HIS A 248 -15.58 -39.61 -1.90
CA HIS A 248 -15.82 -40.63 -0.88
C HIS A 248 -17.23 -41.23 -0.95
N LYS A 249 -18.15 -40.59 -1.69
CA LYS A 249 -19.56 -40.97 -1.80
C LYS A 249 -19.94 -41.46 -3.20
N ALA A 250 -19.42 -40.83 -4.25
CA ALA A 250 -19.66 -41.19 -5.67
C ALA A 250 -18.47 -40.76 -6.55
N LEU A 251 -18.46 -41.09 -7.86
CA LEU A 251 -17.40 -40.70 -8.78
C LEU A 251 -17.62 -39.25 -9.28
N PRO A 252 -16.74 -38.28 -8.99
CA PRO A 252 -16.88 -36.90 -9.49
C PRO A 252 -16.52 -36.80 -10.98
N VAL A 253 -17.20 -35.91 -11.70
CA VAL A 253 -17.03 -35.72 -13.15
C VAL A 253 -16.45 -34.34 -13.43
N LEU A 254 -15.52 -34.25 -14.37
CA LEU A 254 -14.98 -33.02 -14.96
C LEU A 254 -15.51 -32.86 -16.40
N PRO A 255 -16.71 -32.29 -16.61
CA PRO A 255 -17.36 -32.21 -17.91
C PRO A 255 -16.85 -31.04 -18.78
N PHE A 256 -15.56 -30.71 -18.67
CA PHE A 256 -14.98 -29.49 -19.26
C PHE A 256 -14.30 -29.75 -20.60
N THR A 257 -14.11 -28.70 -21.40
CA THR A 257 -13.35 -28.78 -22.65
C THR A 257 -11.86 -28.95 -22.36
N ARG A 258 -11.12 -29.39 -23.39
CA ARG A 258 -9.68 -29.58 -23.29
C ARG A 258 -8.95 -28.27 -22.95
N GLU A 259 -9.37 -27.17 -23.55
CA GLU A 259 -8.77 -25.83 -23.33
C GLU A 259 -8.99 -25.35 -21.89
N ARG A 260 -10.15 -25.65 -21.28
CA ARG A 260 -10.42 -25.34 -19.88
C ARG A 260 -9.51 -26.16 -18.97
N LEU A 261 -9.49 -27.49 -19.16
CA LEU A 261 -8.62 -28.38 -18.40
C LEU A 261 -7.17 -27.90 -18.48
N ASP A 262 -6.69 -27.54 -19.66
CA ASP A 262 -5.31 -27.11 -19.87
C ASP A 262 -4.95 -25.78 -19.21
N SER A 263 -5.90 -24.84 -19.14
CA SER A 263 -5.69 -23.48 -18.60
C SER A 263 -5.94 -23.38 -17.09
N VAL A 264 -6.62 -24.36 -16.50
CA VAL A 264 -7.05 -24.30 -15.11
C VAL A 264 -6.67 -25.54 -14.33
N GLU A 265 -7.34 -26.68 -14.57
CA GLU A 265 -7.21 -27.86 -13.72
C GLU A 265 -5.82 -28.49 -13.85
N LEU A 266 -5.32 -28.63 -15.08
CA LEU A 266 -4.00 -29.17 -15.40
C LEU A 266 -2.87 -28.17 -15.19
N TYR A 267 -3.15 -26.87 -15.12
CA TYR A 267 -2.11 -25.84 -15.12
C TYR A 267 -1.11 -26.02 -13.97
N PRO A 268 -1.52 -26.15 -12.68
CA PRO A 268 -0.56 -26.38 -11.60
C PRO A 268 0.25 -27.67 -11.76
N PHE A 269 -0.32 -28.72 -12.33
CA PHE A 269 0.39 -29.98 -12.59
C PHE A 269 1.42 -29.84 -13.70
N LYS A 270 1.09 -29.14 -14.79
CA LYS A 270 2.04 -28.84 -15.88
C LYS A 270 3.24 -28.06 -15.37
N GLU A 271 3.01 -27.01 -14.58
CA GLU A 271 4.10 -26.22 -14.02
C GLU A 271 4.91 -27.02 -12.99
N ALA A 272 4.27 -27.84 -12.15
CA ALA A 272 4.99 -28.73 -11.23
C ALA A 272 5.90 -29.74 -11.97
N ILE A 273 5.41 -30.31 -13.07
CA ILE A 273 6.22 -31.21 -13.92
C ILE A 273 7.41 -30.44 -14.53
N ARG A 274 7.18 -29.24 -15.06
CA ARG A 274 8.25 -28.39 -15.62
C ARG A 274 9.28 -27.96 -14.57
N ALA A 275 8.85 -27.75 -13.33
CA ALA A 275 9.72 -27.48 -12.20
C ALA A 275 10.47 -28.74 -11.69
N GLY A 276 10.17 -29.92 -12.24
CA GLY A 276 10.84 -31.18 -11.93
C GLY A 276 10.41 -31.81 -10.61
N VAL A 277 9.16 -31.58 -10.18
CA VAL A 277 8.53 -32.27 -9.04
C VAL A 277 8.48 -33.78 -9.29
N SER A 278 8.71 -34.57 -8.25
CA SER A 278 9.06 -35.98 -8.41
C SER A 278 7.92 -36.98 -8.22
N GLY A 279 6.75 -36.56 -7.73
CA GLY A 279 5.62 -37.46 -7.46
C GLY A 279 4.28 -36.88 -7.92
N MET A 280 3.41 -37.74 -8.44
CA MET A 280 2.06 -37.39 -8.88
C MET A 280 1.05 -38.41 -8.34
N MET A 281 -0.06 -37.94 -7.79
CA MET A 281 -1.19 -38.79 -7.39
C MET A 281 -2.38 -38.56 -8.31
N VAL A 282 -2.85 -39.63 -8.94
CA VAL A 282 -4.01 -39.61 -9.82
C VAL A 282 -5.28 -39.88 -9.01
N GLY A 283 -6.19 -38.91 -9.04
CA GLY A 283 -7.49 -39.00 -8.37
C GLY A 283 -8.42 -40.01 -9.04
N HIS A 284 -9.58 -40.22 -8.43
CA HIS A 284 -10.67 -41.01 -8.99
C HIS A 284 -11.73 -40.06 -9.57
N LEU A 285 -11.49 -39.56 -10.78
CA LEU A 285 -12.32 -38.55 -11.46
C LEU A 285 -12.71 -39.06 -12.85
N GLN A 286 -13.92 -38.78 -13.32
CA GLN A 286 -14.29 -39.01 -14.71
C GLN A 286 -13.93 -37.77 -15.53
N VAL A 287 -13.25 -37.96 -16.67
CA VAL A 287 -12.79 -36.86 -17.53
C VAL A 287 -13.17 -37.16 -18.98
N PRO A 288 -14.45 -36.96 -19.38
CA PRO A 288 -14.99 -37.48 -20.64
C PRO A 288 -14.24 -37.02 -21.90
N VAL A 289 -13.64 -35.82 -21.88
CA VAL A 289 -12.88 -35.28 -23.03
C VAL A 289 -11.55 -36.01 -23.27
N ILE A 290 -11.06 -36.77 -22.28
CA ILE A 290 -9.81 -37.54 -22.34
C ILE A 290 -10.08 -39.04 -22.30
N GLU A 291 -11.03 -39.47 -21.48
CA GLU A 291 -11.48 -40.86 -21.36
C GLU A 291 -12.94 -40.99 -21.80
N PRO A 292 -13.21 -41.50 -23.03
CA PRO A 292 -14.57 -41.64 -23.54
C PRO A 292 -15.34 -42.80 -22.90
N ILE A 293 -14.67 -43.76 -22.23
CA ILE A 293 -15.35 -44.84 -21.51
C ILE A 293 -16.03 -44.26 -20.27
N GLY A 294 -17.36 -44.19 -20.31
CA GLY A 294 -18.19 -43.73 -19.19
C GLY A 294 -17.92 -44.51 -17.91
N ASP A 295 -17.98 -43.83 -16.76
CA ASP A 295 -17.74 -44.38 -15.42
C ASP A 295 -16.33 -44.94 -15.15
N LEU A 296 -15.38 -44.83 -16.09
CA LEU A 296 -13.99 -45.21 -15.87
C LEU A 296 -13.24 -44.07 -15.13
N PRO A 297 -12.76 -44.29 -13.89
CA PRO A 297 -12.03 -43.29 -13.13
C PRO A 297 -10.64 -43.01 -13.73
N SER A 298 -10.17 -41.77 -13.63
CA SER A 298 -8.87 -41.31 -14.15
C SER A 298 -7.69 -42.18 -13.71
N SER A 299 -7.68 -42.67 -12.47
CA SER A 299 -6.63 -43.57 -11.97
C SER A 299 -6.59 -44.94 -12.64
N LEU A 300 -7.68 -45.36 -13.30
CA LEU A 300 -7.81 -46.64 -14.00
C LEU A 300 -7.81 -46.46 -15.53
N SER A 301 -7.76 -45.22 -16.02
CA SER A 301 -7.74 -44.89 -17.44
C SER A 301 -6.31 -44.81 -17.96
N ARG A 302 -5.98 -45.65 -18.95
CA ARG A 302 -4.70 -45.57 -19.67
C ARG A 302 -4.56 -44.26 -20.45
N ASN A 303 -5.65 -43.70 -20.96
CA ASN A 303 -5.65 -42.42 -21.66
C ASN A 303 -5.23 -41.26 -20.75
N VAL A 304 -5.67 -41.27 -19.48
CA VAL A 304 -5.31 -40.23 -18.52
C VAL A 304 -3.91 -40.45 -17.92
N VAL A 305 -3.59 -41.67 -17.45
CA VAL A 305 -2.34 -41.91 -16.73
C VAL A 305 -1.15 -42.07 -17.67
N TYR A 306 -1.29 -42.87 -18.73
CA TYR A 306 -0.21 -43.05 -19.69
C TYR A 306 -0.24 -41.96 -20.77
N GLY A 307 -1.35 -41.83 -21.50
CA GLY A 307 -1.46 -40.89 -22.63
C GLY A 307 -1.23 -39.43 -22.22
N LEU A 308 -2.04 -38.90 -21.31
CA LEU A 308 -1.91 -37.50 -20.88
C LEU A 308 -0.70 -37.29 -19.98
N LEU A 309 -0.61 -37.97 -18.82
CA LEU A 309 0.43 -37.65 -17.83
C LEU A 309 1.83 -38.08 -18.29
N THR A 310 1.98 -39.26 -18.89
CA THR A 310 3.31 -39.85 -19.18
C THR A 310 3.82 -39.50 -20.58
N GLU A 311 2.97 -39.58 -21.62
CA GLU A 311 3.37 -39.25 -23.00
C GLU A 311 3.28 -37.75 -23.26
N GLU A 312 2.09 -37.15 -23.11
CA GLU A 312 1.85 -35.76 -23.50
C GLU A 312 2.56 -34.76 -22.58
N LEU A 313 2.40 -34.92 -21.26
CA LEU A 313 3.07 -34.07 -20.26
C LEU A 313 4.49 -34.54 -19.93
N ALA A 314 4.95 -35.64 -20.53
CA ALA A 314 6.29 -36.20 -20.39
C ALA A 314 6.72 -36.48 -18.93
N PHE A 315 5.79 -36.72 -18.00
CA PHE A 315 6.12 -36.94 -16.59
C PHE A 315 6.91 -38.25 -16.41
N LYS A 316 8.10 -38.17 -15.80
CA LYS A 316 8.95 -39.33 -15.50
C LYS A 316 9.02 -39.69 -14.02
N GLY A 317 8.39 -38.90 -13.14
CA GLY A 317 8.39 -39.14 -11.70
C GLY A 317 7.48 -40.30 -11.27
N LEU A 318 7.39 -40.56 -9.97
CA LEU A 318 6.64 -41.70 -9.43
C LEU A 318 5.13 -41.43 -9.41
N ILE A 319 4.33 -42.30 -10.04
CA ILE A 319 2.88 -42.15 -10.16
C ILE A 319 2.17 -43.04 -9.12
N PHE A 320 1.32 -42.43 -8.32
CA PHE A 320 0.50 -43.09 -7.31
C PHE A 320 -0.98 -43.00 -7.69
N THR A 321 -1.75 -44.04 -7.36
CA THR A 321 -3.21 -43.88 -7.28
C THR A 321 -3.59 -43.14 -6.00
N ASP A 322 -4.75 -42.48 -5.99
CA ASP A 322 -5.47 -42.22 -4.74
C ASP A 322 -5.92 -43.56 -4.08
N ALA A 323 -6.48 -43.50 -2.88
CA ALA A 323 -6.81 -44.68 -2.09
C ALA A 323 -7.87 -45.57 -2.78
N LEU A 324 -7.46 -46.75 -3.26
CA LEU A 324 -8.33 -47.71 -3.95
C LEU A 324 -9.41 -48.34 -3.07
N ALA A 325 -9.36 -48.10 -1.76
CA ALA A 325 -10.45 -48.43 -0.84
C ALA A 325 -11.66 -47.49 -0.95
N MET A 326 -11.55 -46.35 -1.64
CA MET A 326 -12.63 -45.37 -1.78
C MET A 326 -13.83 -45.91 -2.58
N LYS A 327 -15.02 -45.31 -2.38
CA LYS A 327 -16.25 -45.75 -3.04
C LYS A 327 -16.24 -45.50 -4.56
N GLY A 328 -15.58 -44.43 -5.02
CA GLY A 328 -15.52 -44.07 -6.45
C GLY A 328 -14.94 -45.14 -7.38
N VAL A 329 -14.20 -46.12 -6.85
CA VAL A 329 -13.65 -47.24 -7.64
C VAL A 329 -14.16 -48.61 -7.20
N ALA A 330 -15.06 -48.66 -6.21
CA ALA A 330 -15.48 -49.89 -5.53
C ALA A 330 -16.30 -50.86 -6.40
N GLY A 331 -16.83 -50.40 -7.54
CA GLY A 331 -17.60 -51.20 -8.49
C GLY A 331 -16.75 -52.02 -9.46
N ASN A 332 -15.44 -51.74 -9.56
CA ASN A 332 -14.53 -52.41 -10.49
C ASN A 332 -13.94 -53.69 -9.89
N LYS A 333 -13.79 -54.74 -10.70
CA LYS A 333 -13.06 -55.97 -10.32
C LYS A 333 -11.57 -55.79 -10.61
N SER A 334 -10.71 -56.32 -9.75
CA SER A 334 -9.24 -56.28 -9.91
C SER A 334 -8.70 -54.85 -10.10
N VAL A 335 -9.08 -53.95 -9.20
CA VAL A 335 -8.84 -52.50 -9.33
C VAL A 335 -7.33 -52.19 -9.37
N CYS A 336 -6.51 -52.92 -8.61
CA CYS A 336 -5.06 -52.71 -8.62
C CYS A 336 -4.43 -53.10 -9.96
N LEU A 337 -4.90 -54.19 -10.58
CA LEU A 337 -4.44 -54.61 -11.90
C LEU A 337 -4.75 -53.53 -12.95
N GLN A 338 -6.00 -53.05 -12.97
CA GLN A 338 -6.42 -51.98 -13.91
C GLN A 338 -5.59 -50.71 -13.72
N ALA A 339 -5.33 -50.30 -12.47
CA ALA A 339 -4.48 -49.14 -12.18
C ALA A 339 -3.04 -49.31 -12.69
N LEU A 340 -2.45 -50.50 -12.54
CA LEU A 340 -1.11 -50.77 -13.05
C LEU A 340 -1.09 -50.76 -14.58
N GLN A 341 -2.08 -51.40 -15.24
CA GLN A 341 -2.25 -51.38 -16.70
C GLN A 341 -2.52 -49.97 -17.26
N ALA A 342 -3.15 -49.10 -16.48
CA ALA A 342 -3.34 -47.69 -16.84
C ALA A 342 -2.01 -46.92 -16.87
N GLY A 343 -1.01 -47.36 -16.10
CA GLY A 343 0.31 -46.75 -16.07
C GLY A 343 0.79 -46.31 -14.68
N ASN A 344 -0.01 -46.47 -13.62
CA ASN A 344 0.43 -46.12 -12.26
C ASN A 344 1.62 -46.98 -11.83
N ASP A 345 2.54 -46.42 -11.04
CA ASP A 345 3.70 -47.15 -10.54
C ASP A 345 3.40 -47.81 -9.18
N MET A 346 2.64 -47.13 -8.33
CA MET A 346 2.25 -47.66 -7.01
C MET A 346 0.74 -47.52 -6.76
N VAL A 347 0.14 -48.60 -6.27
CA VAL A 347 -1.29 -48.66 -5.91
C VAL A 347 -1.48 -48.48 -4.41
N LEU A 348 -2.30 -47.50 -4.04
CA LEU A 348 -2.48 -47.06 -2.66
C LEU A 348 -3.73 -47.69 -2.01
N ALA A 349 -3.54 -48.25 -0.82
CA ALA A 349 -4.59 -48.67 0.11
C ALA A 349 -5.66 -49.61 -0.50
N PRO A 350 -5.30 -50.77 -1.07
CA PRO A 350 -6.28 -51.74 -1.55
C PRO A 350 -7.12 -52.32 -0.42
N ARG A 351 -8.39 -52.65 -0.68
CA ARG A 351 -9.29 -53.27 0.32
C ARG A 351 -8.86 -54.69 0.69
N ARG A 352 -8.46 -55.48 -0.32
CA ARG A 352 -8.21 -56.92 -0.20
C ARG A 352 -6.84 -57.25 -0.79
N LEU A 353 -5.79 -56.96 -0.02
CA LEU A 353 -4.39 -57.05 -0.49
C LEU A 353 -4.05 -58.38 -1.15
N LYS A 354 -4.45 -59.51 -0.56
CA LYS A 354 -4.20 -60.85 -1.11
C LYS A 354 -4.79 -61.01 -2.51
N GLU A 355 -6.10 -60.77 -2.63
CA GLU A 355 -6.85 -60.98 -3.87
C GLU A 355 -6.34 -60.06 -4.98
N GLU A 356 -6.05 -58.79 -4.66
CA GLU A 356 -5.54 -57.82 -5.64
C GLU A 356 -4.11 -58.18 -6.11
N MET A 357 -3.25 -58.68 -5.23
CA MET A 357 -1.91 -59.13 -5.63
C MET A 357 -1.94 -60.41 -6.45
N ASP A 358 -2.77 -61.38 -6.06
CA ASP A 358 -2.93 -62.63 -6.78
C ASP A 358 -3.47 -62.37 -8.20
N ALA A 359 -4.42 -61.43 -8.36
CA ALA A 359 -4.94 -61.00 -9.67
C ALA A 359 -3.86 -60.38 -10.58
N VAL A 360 -2.93 -59.59 -10.03
CA VAL A 360 -1.81 -59.03 -10.81
C VAL A 360 -0.85 -60.13 -11.26
N LEU A 361 -0.53 -61.08 -10.38
CA LEU A 361 0.34 -62.20 -10.72
C LEU A 361 -0.25 -63.06 -11.83
N GLU A 362 -1.52 -63.40 -11.72
CA GLU A 362 -2.24 -64.18 -12.73
C GLU A 362 -2.26 -63.46 -14.09
N ALA A 363 -2.46 -62.14 -14.11
CA ALA A 363 -2.43 -61.35 -15.34
C ALA A 363 -1.05 -61.33 -16.01
N VAL A 364 0.04 -61.32 -15.22
CA VAL A 364 1.41 -61.43 -15.74
C VAL A 364 1.66 -62.83 -16.32
N GLU A 365 1.26 -63.88 -15.60
CA GLU A 365 1.38 -65.27 -16.07
C GLU A 365 0.61 -65.52 -17.37
N LYS A 366 -0.53 -64.84 -17.56
CA LYS A 366 -1.35 -64.89 -18.78
C LYS A 366 -0.86 -63.97 -19.91
N GLY A 367 0.11 -63.10 -19.66
CA GLY A 367 0.60 -62.10 -20.62
C GLY A 367 -0.34 -60.90 -20.84
N GLU A 368 -1.37 -60.72 -20.00
CA GLU A 368 -2.28 -59.56 -20.01
C GLU A 368 -1.61 -58.30 -19.44
N LEU A 369 -0.55 -58.47 -18.63
CA LEU A 369 0.35 -57.41 -18.18
C LEU A 369 1.80 -57.88 -18.40
N PRO A 370 2.58 -57.25 -19.28
CA PRO A 370 3.96 -57.68 -19.55
C PRO A 370 4.84 -57.66 -18.30
N GLU A 371 5.67 -58.69 -18.11
CA GLU A 371 6.59 -58.74 -16.96
C GLU A 371 7.60 -57.57 -17.01
N GLU A 372 8.00 -57.15 -18.21
CA GLU A 372 8.87 -56.00 -18.44
C GLU A 372 8.31 -54.70 -17.83
N GLU A 373 6.97 -54.54 -17.86
CA GLU A 373 6.32 -53.38 -17.26
C GLU A 373 6.41 -53.41 -15.73
N ILE A 374 6.18 -54.58 -15.11
CA ILE A 374 6.40 -54.79 -13.67
C ILE A 374 7.87 -54.55 -13.31
N ASN A 375 8.79 -55.03 -14.14
CA ASN A 375 10.23 -54.89 -13.94
C ASN A 375 10.67 -53.42 -13.98
N ALA A 376 10.19 -52.65 -14.93
CA ALA A 376 10.44 -51.21 -15.04
C ALA A 376 9.89 -50.45 -13.83
N LYS A 377 8.64 -50.69 -13.45
CA LYS A 377 8.00 -50.06 -12.29
C LYS A 377 8.72 -50.39 -10.98
N CYS A 378 9.10 -51.66 -10.78
CA CYS A 378 9.84 -52.09 -9.60
C CYS A 378 11.20 -51.39 -9.50
N ARG A 379 11.96 -51.33 -10.59
CA ARG A 379 13.25 -50.59 -10.63
C ARG A 379 13.08 -49.10 -10.33
N LYS A 380 12.01 -48.48 -10.84
CA LYS A 380 11.68 -47.08 -10.54
C LYS A 380 11.39 -46.86 -9.06
N VAL A 381 10.58 -47.72 -8.43
CA VAL A 381 10.31 -47.68 -6.98
C VAL A 381 11.60 -47.85 -6.18
N LEU A 382 12.46 -48.80 -6.54
CA LEU A 382 13.76 -49.00 -5.88
C LEU A 382 14.66 -47.77 -6.03
N THR A 383 14.71 -47.16 -7.22
CA THR A 383 15.47 -45.91 -7.46
C THR A 383 15.02 -44.80 -6.50
N TYR A 384 13.71 -44.61 -6.33
CA TYR A 384 13.17 -43.66 -5.36
C TYR A 384 13.48 -44.03 -3.91
N LYS A 385 13.47 -45.31 -3.54
CA LYS A 385 13.92 -45.75 -2.22
C LYS A 385 15.36 -45.32 -1.96
N TYR A 386 16.26 -45.53 -2.91
CA TYR A 386 17.65 -45.09 -2.79
C TYR A 386 17.76 -43.56 -2.62
N ILE A 387 17.11 -42.79 -3.49
CA ILE A 387 17.07 -41.31 -3.43
C ILE A 387 16.65 -40.82 -2.03
N LEU A 388 15.63 -41.46 -1.45
CA LEU A 388 15.03 -41.10 -0.18
C LEU A 388 15.80 -41.67 1.04
N GLY A 389 16.99 -42.23 0.83
CA GLY A 389 17.88 -42.69 1.90
C GLY A 389 17.50 -44.05 2.49
N LEU A 390 16.84 -44.91 1.70
CA LEU A 390 16.45 -46.26 2.08
C LEU A 390 17.41 -47.33 1.55
N GLU A 391 18.62 -46.95 1.13
CA GLU A 391 19.72 -47.90 0.95
C GLU A 391 20.13 -48.56 2.28
N ARG A 392 19.71 -47.96 3.41
CA ARG A 392 19.78 -48.50 4.77
C ARG A 392 18.41 -48.45 5.43
N LYS A 393 18.13 -49.42 6.31
CA LYS A 393 16.89 -49.43 7.10
C LYS A 393 16.88 -48.26 8.09
N PRO A 394 15.88 -47.36 8.05
CA PRO A 394 15.80 -46.27 9.01
C PRO A 394 15.35 -46.79 10.38
N PHE A 395 15.78 -46.09 11.44
CA PHE A 395 15.33 -46.33 12.81
C PHE A 395 14.90 -45.02 13.46
N VAL A 396 13.67 -44.98 13.96
CA VAL A 396 13.07 -43.83 14.63
C VAL A 396 13.37 -43.88 16.12
N LYS A 397 14.11 -42.88 16.63
CA LYS A 397 14.40 -42.75 18.06
C LYS A 397 13.19 -42.24 18.83
N LEU A 398 12.57 -43.11 19.63
CA LEU A 398 11.39 -42.77 20.44
C LEU A 398 11.67 -41.76 21.56
N SER A 399 12.82 -41.88 22.23
CA SER A 399 13.21 -40.96 23.29
C SER A 399 13.36 -39.52 22.75
N GLY A 400 12.67 -38.57 23.36
CA GLY A 400 12.68 -37.15 22.98
C GLY A 400 11.98 -36.81 21.66
N LEU A 401 11.26 -37.76 21.03
CA LEU A 401 10.63 -37.55 19.71
C LEU A 401 9.63 -36.38 19.72
N GLY A 402 8.80 -36.28 20.75
CA GLY A 402 7.85 -35.17 20.89
C GLY A 402 8.52 -33.80 20.89
N THR A 403 9.67 -33.67 21.55
CA THR A 403 10.47 -32.43 21.61
C THR A 403 11.14 -32.10 20.28
N ARG A 404 11.65 -33.11 19.55
CA ARG A 404 12.24 -32.90 18.22
C ARG A 404 11.20 -32.54 17.15
N ILE A 405 9.94 -32.96 17.34
CA ILE A 405 8.83 -32.53 16.49
C ILE A 405 8.34 -31.13 16.88
N ASN A 406 8.17 -30.84 18.17
CA ASN A 406 7.65 -29.57 18.68
C ASN A 406 8.77 -28.59 19.06
N THR A 407 9.48 -28.07 18.07
CA THR A 407 10.62 -27.15 18.31
C THR A 407 10.19 -25.69 18.43
N PRO A 408 10.96 -24.82 19.13
CA PRO A 408 10.75 -23.38 19.10
C PRO A 408 10.76 -22.79 17.68
N GLN A 409 11.64 -23.28 16.80
CA GLN A 409 11.76 -22.86 15.40
C GLN A 409 10.50 -23.20 14.59
N THR A 410 9.88 -24.35 14.86
CA THR A 410 8.59 -24.72 14.26
C THR A 410 7.48 -23.75 14.68
N ARG A 411 7.45 -23.37 15.96
CA ARG A 411 6.45 -22.41 16.47
C ARG A 411 6.65 -21.02 15.87
N ASP A 412 7.90 -20.59 15.73
CA ASP A 412 8.26 -19.35 15.04
C ASP A 412 7.82 -19.35 13.57
N LEU A 413 8.10 -20.43 12.83
CA LEU A 413 7.65 -20.56 11.44
C LEU A 413 6.12 -20.51 11.33
N ILE A 414 5.40 -21.21 12.21
CA ILE A 414 3.92 -21.14 12.24
C ILE A 414 3.46 -19.71 12.53
N SER A 415 4.11 -18.99 13.44
CA SER A 415 3.83 -17.58 13.68
C SER A 415 4.02 -16.76 12.40
N ARG A 416 5.21 -16.81 11.78
CA ARG A 416 5.53 -16.09 10.55
C ARG A 416 4.56 -16.38 9.40
N LEU A 417 4.14 -17.62 9.22
CA LEU A 417 3.14 -18.01 8.22
C LEU A 417 1.77 -17.36 8.48
N ASN A 418 1.30 -17.36 9.73
CA ASN A 418 0.04 -16.70 10.07
C ASN A 418 0.14 -15.17 9.92
N LEU A 419 1.23 -14.56 10.37
CA LEU A 419 1.43 -13.11 10.28
C LEU A 419 1.50 -12.64 8.82
N ALA A 420 2.18 -13.39 7.95
CA ALA A 420 2.29 -13.08 6.52
C ALA A 420 0.99 -13.30 5.73
N ALA A 421 0.02 -14.05 6.29
CA ALA A 421 -1.27 -14.27 5.67
C ALA A 421 -2.31 -13.18 6.00
N ILE A 422 -2.04 -12.31 6.99
CA ILE A 422 -2.95 -11.22 7.37
C ILE A 422 -3.22 -10.33 6.15
N THR A 423 -4.51 -10.16 5.84
CA THR A 423 -4.96 -9.45 4.64
C THR A 423 -5.91 -8.32 5.02
N VAL A 424 -5.59 -7.08 4.62
CA VAL A 424 -6.53 -5.95 4.71
C VAL A 424 -7.37 -5.96 3.43
N LEU A 425 -8.57 -6.51 3.47
CA LEU A 425 -9.40 -6.77 2.28
C LEU A 425 -9.87 -5.48 1.59
N ASN A 426 -10.18 -4.45 2.38
CA ASN A 426 -10.45 -3.10 1.90
C ASN A 426 -10.03 -2.05 2.93
N ASN A 427 -9.85 -0.82 2.45
CA ASN A 427 -9.51 0.37 3.25
C ASN A 427 -10.06 1.63 2.56
N LYS A 428 -11.39 1.82 2.59
CA LYS A 428 -12.07 2.96 1.97
C LYS A 428 -11.62 4.25 2.64
N ASN A 429 -11.38 5.28 1.83
CA ASN A 429 -10.90 6.60 2.27
C ASN A 429 -9.63 6.52 3.13
N ASP A 430 -8.82 5.47 2.94
CA ASP A 430 -7.56 5.25 3.62
C ASP A 430 -7.63 5.34 5.16
N VAL A 431 -8.75 4.87 5.76
CA VAL A 431 -9.00 4.96 7.22
C VAL A 431 -7.92 4.28 8.06
N LEU A 432 -7.25 3.26 7.54
CA LEU A 432 -6.05 2.67 8.13
C LEU A 432 -4.78 3.23 7.46
N PRO A 433 -3.73 3.54 8.23
CA PRO A 433 -3.62 3.34 9.67
C PRO A 433 -4.35 4.40 10.50
N LEU A 434 -4.81 4.01 11.68
CA LEU A 434 -5.37 4.86 12.73
C LEU A 434 -4.27 5.70 13.38
N HIS A 435 -4.58 6.97 13.64
CA HIS A 435 -3.67 7.85 14.37
C HIS A 435 -3.75 7.60 15.89
N PRO A 436 -2.64 7.63 16.65
CA PRO A 436 -2.65 7.42 18.11
C PRO A 436 -3.53 8.42 18.89
N ASP A 437 -3.66 9.65 18.39
CA ASP A 437 -4.54 10.67 18.97
C ASP A 437 -6.05 10.36 18.83
N LEU A 438 -6.43 9.22 18.23
CA LEU A 438 -7.82 8.79 18.13
C LEU A 438 -8.44 8.72 19.53
N LYS A 439 -9.34 9.65 19.84
CA LYS A 439 -10.16 9.64 21.07
C LYS A 439 -11.54 9.06 20.76
N GLU A 440 -12.24 8.59 21.80
CA GLU A 440 -13.64 8.12 21.68
C GLU A 440 -13.79 6.93 20.71
N ALA A 441 -12.88 5.96 20.79
CA ALA A 441 -13.01 4.68 20.08
C ALA A 441 -13.78 3.65 20.93
N ALA A 442 -14.54 2.79 20.27
CA ALA A 442 -15.18 1.62 20.86
C ALA A 442 -14.73 0.33 20.18
N ILE A 443 -14.52 -0.73 20.98
CA ILE A 443 -14.30 -2.08 20.49
C ILE A 443 -15.55 -2.91 20.79
N LEU A 444 -16.22 -3.41 19.76
CA LEU A 444 -17.33 -4.35 19.86
C LEU A 444 -16.82 -5.76 19.58
N ASN A 445 -16.78 -6.60 20.61
CA ASN A 445 -16.43 -8.01 20.44
C ASN A 445 -17.64 -8.88 20.08
N VAL A 446 -17.44 -9.81 19.14
CA VAL A 446 -18.40 -10.83 18.71
C VAL A 446 -17.77 -12.20 18.90
N GLY A 447 -18.08 -12.82 20.03
CA GLY A 447 -17.45 -14.06 20.49
C GLY A 447 -17.22 -14.04 22.00
N LYS A 448 -16.32 -14.89 22.50
CA LYS A 448 -16.04 -14.92 23.94
C LYS A 448 -15.09 -13.79 24.36
N PRO A 449 -15.29 -13.14 25.52
CA PRO A 449 -14.44 -12.04 25.97
C PRO A 449 -12.95 -12.40 26.07
N GLU A 450 -12.63 -13.59 26.58
CA GLU A 450 -11.26 -14.07 26.80
C GLU A 450 -10.47 -14.25 25.49
N GLU A 451 -11.16 -14.42 24.35
CA GLU A 451 -10.52 -14.68 23.06
C GLU A 451 -9.88 -13.44 22.42
N ILE A 452 -10.16 -12.22 22.93
CA ILE A 452 -9.61 -10.97 22.39
C ILE A 452 -8.69 -10.22 23.35
N GLU A 453 -8.35 -10.81 24.50
CA GLU A 453 -7.49 -10.16 25.50
C GLU A 453 -6.12 -9.70 24.97
N PRO A 454 -5.41 -10.49 24.14
CA PRO A 454 -4.15 -10.04 23.54
C PRO A 454 -4.32 -8.78 22.67
N PHE A 455 -5.37 -8.73 21.85
CA PHE A 455 -5.70 -7.55 21.04
C PHE A 455 -5.95 -6.33 21.93
N ASP A 456 -6.80 -6.47 22.96
CA ASP A 456 -7.12 -5.38 23.88
C ASP A 456 -5.90 -4.87 24.64
N HIS A 457 -5.05 -5.77 25.16
CA HIS A 457 -3.84 -5.39 25.88
C HIS A 457 -2.89 -4.58 24.99
N LYS A 458 -2.80 -4.96 23.71
CA LYS A 458 -1.97 -4.27 22.74
C LYS A 458 -2.57 -2.93 22.32
N MET A 459 -3.89 -2.87 22.03
CA MET A 459 -4.61 -1.65 21.68
C MET A 459 -4.49 -0.56 22.76
N LYS A 460 -4.51 -0.94 24.05
CA LYS A 460 -4.37 0.00 25.19
C LYS A 460 -3.03 0.75 25.20
N LYS A 461 -2.02 0.25 24.50
CA LYS A 461 -0.72 0.93 24.35
C LYS A 461 -0.78 2.08 23.34
N TYR A 462 -1.81 2.09 22.49
CA TYR A 462 -1.97 3.07 21.42
C TYR A 462 -3.06 4.09 21.71
N THR A 463 -4.20 3.66 22.23
CA THR A 463 -5.31 4.57 22.56
C THR A 463 -6.21 4.03 23.68
N SER A 464 -7.00 4.92 24.28
CA SER A 464 -8.12 4.54 25.15
C SER A 464 -9.34 4.17 24.32
N PHE A 465 -10.08 3.16 24.77
CA PHE A 465 -11.30 2.71 24.12
C PHE A 465 -12.30 2.18 25.13
N ALA A 466 -13.58 2.28 24.78
CA ALA A 466 -14.66 1.58 25.49
C ALA A 466 -14.82 0.17 24.93
N ARG A 467 -15.05 -0.81 25.81
CA ARG A 467 -15.24 -2.22 25.41
C ARG A 467 -16.72 -2.59 25.50
N PHE A 468 -17.21 -3.18 24.42
CA PHE A 468 -18.55 -3.70 24.28
C PHE A 468 -18.52 -5.17 23.86
N GLN A 469 -19.58 -5.88 24.17
CA GLN A 469 -19.72 -7.30 23.85
C GLN A 469 -21.10 -7.55 23.25
N LEU A 470 -21.13 -8.12 22.05
CA LEU A 470 -22.35 -8.67 21.48
C LEU A 470 -22.46 -10.14 21.90
N ARG A 471 -23.47 -10.46 22.72
CA ARG A 471 -23.76 -11.84 23.14
C ARG A 471 -24.67 -12.51 22.13
N LYS A 472 -24.60 -13.84 22.08
CA LYS A 472 -25.46 -14.65 21.22
C LYS A 472 -26.94 -14.48 21.61
N ASP A 473 -27.83 -14.35 20.62
CA ASP A 473 -29.28 -14.31 20.79
C ASP A 473 -29.77 -13.20 21.75
N LEU A 474 -29.06 -12.06 21.78
CA LEU A 474 -29.40 -10.91 22.63
C LEU A 474 -30.80 -10.37 22.29
N PRO A 475 -31.67 -10.01 23.24
CA PRO A 475 -33.00 -9.45 22.93
C PRO A 475 -32.91 -8.15 22.13
N GLU A 476 -33.87 -7.89 21.23
CA GLU A 476 -33.86 -6.70 20.35
C GLU A 476 -33.74 -5.37 21.12
N ALA A 477 -34.39 -5.24 22.28
CA ALA A 477 -34.29 -4.03 23.11
C ALA A 477 -32.86 -3.79 23.63
N GLU A 478 -32.11 -4.84 23.96
CA GLU A 478 -30.70 -4.74 24.36
C GLU A 478 -29.79 -4.53 23.15
N GLN A 479 -30.10 -5.14 22.00
CA GLN A 479 -29.42 -4.85 20.74
C GLN A 479 -29.54 -3.36 20.38
N GLN A 480 -30.73 -2.77 20.52
CA GLN A 480 -30.95 -1.34 20.26
C GLN A 480 -30.11 -0.48 21.21
N LYS A 481 -30.16 -0.73 22.52
CA LYS A 481 -29.34 -0.01 23.51
C LYS A 481 -27.84 -0.09 23.18
N LEU A 482 -27.37 -1.24 22.71
CA LEU A 482 -25.99 -1.42 22.31
C LEU A 482 -25.63 -0.58 21.07
N ARG A 483 -26.51 -0.55 20.06
CA ARG A 483 -26.34 0.31 18.87
C ARG A 483 -26.32 1.79 19.26
N ASP A 484 -27.25 2.22 20.12
CA ASP A 484 -27.33 3.60 20.59
C ASP A 484 -26.07 4.00 21.37
N SER A 485 -25.55 3.09 22.19
CA SER A 485 -24.29 3.30 22.93
C SER A 485 -23.10 3.43 21.98
N LEU A 486 -23.02 2.59 20.95
CA LEU A 486 -21.94 2.63 19.96
C LEU A 486 -22.01 3.88 19.06
N ALA A 487 -23.20 4.42 18.80
CA ALA A 487 -23.38 5.63 18.01
C ALA A 487 -22.77 6.88 18.67
N ALA A 488 -22.51 6.85 19.98
CA ALA A 488 -21.81 7.92 20.68
C ALA A 488 -20.29 7.97 20.42
N TYR A 489 -19.72 6.97 19.74
CA TYR A 489 -18.28 6.86 19.49
C TYR A 489 -17.92 7.25 18.06
N ARG A 490 -16.81 7.99 17.91
CA ARG A 490 -16.28 8.46 16.61
C ARG A 490 -15.63 7.35 15.77
N ARG A 491 -15.35 6.21 16.40
CA ARG A 491 -14.81 5.02 15.74
C ARG A 491 -15.28 3.74 16.41
N VAL A 492 -15.76 2.79 15.61
CA VAL A 492 -16.11 1.45 16.10
C VAL A 492 -15.24 0.40 15.42
N ILE A 493 -14.57 -0.42 16.23
CA ILE A 493 -13.80 -1.58 15.77
C ILE A 493 -14.57 -2.83 16.20
N VAL A 494 -15.00 -3.64 15.22
CA VAL A 494 -15.73 -4.88 15.47
C VAL A 494 -14.77 -6.05 15.36
N THR A 495 -14.47 -6.72 16.46
CA THR A 495 -13.63 -7.93 16.49
C THR A 495 -14.51 -9.17 16.44
N VAL A 496 -14.23 -10.08 15.50
CA VAL A 496 -15.04 -11.27 15.28
C VAL A 496 -14.20 -12.53 15.48
N THR A 497 -14.47 -13.25 16.56
CA THR A 497 -13.86 -14.56 16.87
C THR A 497 -14.85 -15.73 16.74
N GLU A 498 -16.16 -15.46 16.74
CA GLU A 498 -17.22 -16.46 16.52
C GLU A 498 -17.41 -16.77 15.02
N GLN A 499 -17.43 -18.06 14.66
CA GLN A 499 -17.59 -18.51 13.27
C GLN A 499 -19.07 -18.58 12.84
N ARG A 500 -19.98 -18.89 13.77
CA ARG A 500 -21.41 -19.02 13.52
C ARG A 500 -22.12 -17.70 13.83
N LEU A 501 -22.16 -16.82 12.82
CA LEU A 501 -22.72 -15.47 12.94
C LEU A 501 -24.23 -15.39 12.70
N ALA A 502 -24.90 -16.49 12.36
CA ALA A 502 -26.37 -16.53 12.14
C ALA A 502 -27.17 -15.91 13.31
N SER A 503 -26.82 -16.24 14.56
CA SER A 503 -27.46 -15.68 15.78
C SER A 503 -27.21 -14.19 16.00
N TYR A 504 -26.36 -13.55 15.21
CA TYR A 504 -25.98 -12.14 15.31
C TYR A 504 -26.55 -11.30 14.16
N GLN A 505 -27.20 -11.93 13.18
CA GLN A 505 -27.70 -11.28 11.97
C GLN A 505 -28.70 -10.16 12.27
N SER A 506 -29.58 -10.31 13.27
CA SER A 506 -30.56 -9.28 13.61
C SER A 506 -29.90 -7.97 14.05
N PHE A 507 -28.77 -8.06 14.77
CA PHE A 507 -28.02 -6.89 15.20
C PHE A 507 -27.39 -6.19 13.99
N PHE A 508 -26.65 -6.94 13.18
CA PHE A 508 -25.92 -6.40 12.03
C PHE A 508 -26.83 -5.91 10.91
N ALA A 509 -28.05 -6.44 10.79
CA ALA A 509 -29.04 -5.93 9.84
C ALA A 509 -29.47 -4.49 10.12
N LYS A 510 -29.31 -4.01 11.37
CA LYS A 510 -29.69 -2.66 11.82
C LYS A 510 -28.51 -1.83 12.31
N PHE A 511 -27.29 -2.38 12.27
CA PHE A 511 -26.09 -1.68 12.72
C PHE A 511 -25.49 -0.88 11.56
N ALA A 512 -25.77 0.43 11.55
CA ALA A 512 -25.29 1.38 10.56
C ALA A 512 -24.92 2.71 11.25
N PRO A 513 -23.81 2.75 12.02
CA PRO A 513 -23.36 3.99 12.66
C PRO A 513 -22.96 5.03 11.60
N GLU A 514 -23.13 6.32 11.91
CA GLU A 514 -22.59 7.42 11.08
C GLU A 514 -21.05 7.45 11.14
N SER A 515 -20.45 6.92 12.21
CA SER A 515 -19.00 6.81 12.36
C SER A 515 -18.42 5.62 11.58
N PRO A 516 -17.20 5.76 11.03
CA PRO A 516 -16.56 4.66 10.31
C PRO A 516 -16.37 3.41 11.17
N VAL A 517 -16.57 2.24 10.54
CA VAL A 517 -16.47 0.93 11.17
C VAL A 517 -15.35 0.11 10.54
N ILE A 518 -14.51 -0.46 11.41
CA ILE A 518 -13.45 -1.40 11.03
C ILE A 518 -13.85 -2.78 11.52
N TYR A 519 -13.90 -3.78 10.63
CA TYR A 519 -14.07 -5.17 11.02
C TYR A 519 -12.75 -5.91 11.05
N VAL A 520 -12.51 -6.68 12.11
CA VAL A 520 -11.35 -7.57 12.26
C VAL A 520 -11.84 -9.00 12.44
N PHE A 521 -11.62 -9.85 11.44
CA PHE A 521 -12.02 -11.25 11.46
C PHE A 521 -10.84 -12.15 11.81
N TYR A 522 -10.92 -12.78 12.99
CA TYR A 522 -10.02 -13.86 13.41
C TYR A 522 -10.55 -15.25 13.03
N THR A 523 -11.58 -15.28 12.17
CA THR A 523 -12.29 -16.48 11.72
C THR A 523 -12.00 -16.77 10.24
N PRO A 524 -12.34 -17.97 9.74
CA PRO A 524 -12.28 -18.26 8.31
C PRO A 524 -13.17 -17.30 7.50
N ALA A 525 -12.69 -16.87 6.34
CA ALA A 525 -13.34 -15.85 5.50
C ALA A 525 -14.84 -16.10 5.20
N LYS A 526 -15.25 -17.37 5.07
CA LYS A 526 -16.65 -17.74 4.81
C LYS A 526 -17.63 -17.27 5.90
N SER A 527 -17.17 -16.97 7.11
CA SER A 527 -18.03 -16.41 8.18
C SER A 527 -18.62 -15.05 7.79
N MET A 528 -17.89 -14.23 7.02
CA MET A 528 -18.30 -12.89 6.58
C MET A 528 -19.61 -12.90 5.79
N LEU A 529 -19.86 -13.96 5.01
CA LEU A 529 -21.06 -14.08 4.17
C LEU A 529 -22.35 -14.08 4.99
N GLN A 530 -22.29 -14.51 6.26
CA GLN A 530 -23.45 -14.50 7.16
C GLN A 530 -23.87 -13.08 7.57
N ILE A 531 -23.00 -12.07 7.44
CA ILE A 531 -23.25 -10.66 7.76
C ILE A 531 -22.81 -9.72 6.63
N GLN A 532 -22.93 -10.20 5.39
CA GLN A 532 -22.37 -9.56 4.19
C GLN A 532 -22.71 -8.06 4.03
N ARG A 533 -23.94 -7.64 4.38
CA ARG A 533 -24.35 -6.23 4.25
C ARG A 533 -23.52 -5.30 5.14
N ALA A 534 -23.23 -5.73 6.36
CA ALA A 534 -22.42 -4.96 7.30
C ALA A 534 -20.94 -4.91 6.86
N VAL A 535 -20.42 -6.04 6.36
CA VAL A 535 -19.05 -6.12 5.83
C VAL A 535 -18.88 -5.25 4.58
N SER A 536 -19.86 -5.22 3.67
CA SER A 536 -19.85 -4.35 2.49
C SER A 536 -19.87 -2.87 2.86
N ALA A 537 -20.58 -2.50 3.93
CA ALA A 537 -20.71 -1.11 4.38
C ALA A 537 -19.40 -0.61 5.01
N ALA A 538 -18.68 -1.47 5.73
CA ALA A 538 -17.46 -1.13 6.46
C ALA A 538 -16.42 -0.35 5.65
N GLU A 539 -15.74 0.58 6.32
CA GLU A 539 -14.64 1.36 5.77
C GLU A 539 -13.38 0.51 5.66
N ALA A 540 -13.12 -0.37 6.63
CA ALA A 540 -12.03 -1.34 6.50
C ALA A 540 -12.41 -2.72 7.04
N VAL A 541 -11.84 -3.76 6.42
CA VAL A 541 -12.02 -5.15 6.79
C VAL A 541 -10.65 -5.83 6.81
N VAL A 542 -10.23 -6.29 7.98
CA VAL A 542 -9.00 -7.05 8.19
C VAL A 542 -9.36 -8.53 8.38
N LEU A 543 -8.78 -9.39 7.56
CA LEU A 543 -8.86 -10.84 7.69
C LEU A 543 -7.56 -11.38 8.27
N ALA A 544 -7.61 -11.77 9.53
CA ALA A 544 -6.48 -12.28 10.31
C ALA A 544 -6.40 -13.82 10.32
N HIS A 545 -7.45 -14.51 9.87
CA HIS A 545 -7.59 -15.96 9.75
C HIS A 545 -7.56 -16.79 11.05
N ALA A 546 -6.93 -16.32 12.13
CA ALA A 546 -6.81 -17.05 13.38
C ALA A 546 -6.73 -16.12 14.61
N SER A 547 -7.33 -16.52 15.73
CA SER A 547 -7.36 -15.76 17.00
C SER A 547 -6.14 -16.01 17.90
N ARG A 548 -4.95 -16.27 17.33
CA ARG A 548 -3.73 -16.47 18.12
C ARG A 548 -3.22 -15.15 18.72
N ASP A 549 -2.59 -15.22 19.89
CA ASP A 549 -2.05 -14.05 20.60
C ASP A 549 -1.12 -13.20 19.72
N ASP A 550 -0.18 -13.84 19.03
CA ASP A 550 0.76 -13.17 18.12
C ASP A 550 0.07 -12.48 16.93
N VAL A 551 -0.95 -13.12 16.36
CA VAL A 551 -1.77 -12.55 15.28
C VAL A 551 -2.57 -11.35 15.77
N GLN A 552 -3.20 -11.46 16.93
CA GLN A 552 -3.97 -10.38 17.54
C GLN A 552 -3.11 -9.15 17.85
N GLU A 553 -1.95 -9.36 18.47
CA GLU A 553 -1.00 -8.27 18.73
C GLU A 553 -0.52 -7.62 17.43
N ARG A 554 -0.24 -8.42 16.39
CA ARG A 554 0.16 -7.91 15.07
C ARG A 554 -0.95 -7.11 14.41
N VAL A 555 -2.21 -7.53 14.53
CA VAL A 555 -3.35 -6.78 13.98
C VAL A 555 -3.51 -5.46 14.70
N ALA A 556 -3.38 -5.40 16.03
CA ALA A 556 -3.38 -4.13 16.74
C ALA A 556 -2.22 -3.21 16.29
N ASP A 557 -1.01 -3.75 16.07
CA ASP A 557 0.09 -2.98 15.48
C ASP A 557 -0.23 -2.48 14.07
N LEU A 558 -0.86 -3.33 13.25
CA LEU A 558 -1.25 -3.03 11.88
C LEU A 558 -2.25 -1.88 11.83
N LEU A 559 -3.26 -1.90 12.71
CA LEU A 559 -4.28 -0.84 12.77
C LEU A 559 -3.66 0.54 13.01
N PHE A 560 -2.51 0.65 13.67
CA PHE A 560 -1.81 1.92 13.93
C PHE A 560 -0.57 2.15 13.06
N GLY A 561 -0.41 1.39 11.97
CA GLY A 561 0.74 1.54 11.07
C GLY A 561 2.07 1.23 11.75
N LYS A 562 2.10 0.29 12.70
CA LYS A 562 3.32 -0.20 13.38
C LYS A 562 3.77 -1.57 12.85
N ALA A 563 2.94 -2.18 12.01
CA ALA A 563 3.21 -3.46 11.36
C ALA A 563 2.86 -3.41 9.88
N THR A 564 3.48 -4.31 9.12
CA THR A 564 3.13 -4.56 7.72
C THR A 564 2.08 -5.65 7.62
N ALA A 565 1.08 -5.43 6.76
CA ALA A 565 0.25 -6.46 6.16
C ALA A 565 0.20 -6.26 4.64
N ASP A 566 0.55 -7.30 3.91
CA ASP A 566 0.61 -7.34 2.45
C ASP A 566 -0.03 -8.60 1.87
N GLY A 567 -0.79 -9.36 2.67
CA GLY A 567 -1.55 -10.52 2.21
C GLY A 567 -2.51 -10.15 1.07
N ARG A 568 -2.79 -11.12 0.22
CA ARG A 568 -3.80 -11.02 -0.85
C ARG A 568 -4.70 -12.21 -0.79
N LEU A 569 -6.00 -11.99 -0.82
CA LEU A 569 -6.99 -13.05 -0.75
C LEU A 569 -6.75 -14.13 -1.82
N SER A 570 -6.71 -15.39 -1.40
CA SER A 570 -6.38 -16.54 -2.24
C SER A 570 -7.57 -17.11 -3.03
N ALA A 571 -8.78 -16.91 -2.52
CA ALA A 571 -10.04 -17.34 -3.14
C ALA A 571 -11.13 -16.32 -2.82
N SER A 572 -12.06 -16.14 -3.75
CA SER A 572 -13.14 -15.16 -3.65
C SER A 572 -14.05 -15.44 -2.45
N ILE A 573 -14.55 -14.37 -1.83
CA ILE A 573 -15.50 -14.46 -0.70
C ILE A 573 -16.88 -14.05 -1.21
N GLY A 574 -17.56 -14.98 -1.89
CA GLY A 574 -18.84 -14.73 -2.55
C GLY A 574 -18.76 -13.47 -3.43
N GLY A 575 -19.73 -12.57 -3.30
CA GLY A 575 -19.72 -11.27 -3.99
C GLY A 575 -19.03 -10.12 -3.25
N LEU A 576 -18.39 -10.37 -2.09
CA LEU A 576 -17.82 -9.30 -1.26
C LEU A 576 -16.43 -8.87 -1.74
N PHE A 577 -15.56 -9.85 -1.95
CA PHE A 577 -14.15 -9.61 -2.30
C PHE A 577 -13.70 -10.63 -3.34
N PRO A 578 -13.24 -10.19 -4.53
CA PRO A 578 -12.66 -11.08 -5.52
C PRO A 578 -11.27 -11.60 -5.08
N THR A 579 -10.80 -12.68 -5.68
CA THR A 579 -9.42 -13.15 -5.48
C THR A 579 -8.40 -12.09 -5.84
N GLY A 580 -7.31 -12.07 -5.08
CA GLY A 580 -6.29 -11.03 -5.18
C GLY A 580 -6.64 -9.76 -4.42
N SER A 581 -7.82 -9.64 -3.80
CA SER A 581 -8.14 -8.49 -2.94
C SER A 581 -7.16 -8.35 -1.78
N GLY A 582 -6.66 -7.15 -1.55
CA GLY A 582 -5.82 -6.81 -0.41
C GLY A 582 -5.12 -5.47 -0.59
N VAL A 583 -5.14 -4.66 0.46
CA VAL A 583 -4.44 -3.37 0.56
C VAL A 583 -3.16 -3.57 1.37
N THR A 584 -2.06 -3.02 0.87
CA THR A 584 -0.79 -3.04 1.62
C THR A 584 -0.76 -1.89 2.61
N ILE A 585 -0.62 -2.22 3.90
CA ILE A 585 -0.35 -1.26 4.98
C ILE A 585 1.05 -1.52 5.50
N THR A 586 1.83 -0.45 5.70
CA THR A 586 3.21 -0.50 6.21
C THR A 586 3.41 0.61 7.25
N PRO A 587 4.53 0.60 8.00
CA PRO A 587 4.91 1.74 8.84
C PRO A 587 5.17 3.07 8.11
N HIS A 588 5.23 3.05 6.78
CA HIS A 588 5.36 4.25 5.95
C HIS A 588 4.04 4.69 5.32
N THR A 589 2.95 3.94 5.53
CA THR A 589 1.63 4.35 5.04
C THR A 589 1.21 5.62 5.78
N PRO A 590 0.91 6.72 5.07
CA PRO A 590 0.55 7.98 5.71
C PRO A 590 -0.80 7.85 6.44
N PHE A 591 -0.96 8.60 7.53
CA PHE A 591 -2.25 8.74 8.18
C PHE A 591 -3.19 9.56 7.30
N HIS A 592 -4.41 9.07 7.12
CA HIS A 592 -5.51 9.86 6.60
C HIS A 592 -6.47 10.17 7.74
N PHE A 593 -6.79 11.46 7.90
CA PHE A 593 -7.66 11.90 8.99
C PHE A 593 -9.10 11.94 8.50
N VAL A 594 -10.01 11.34 9.28
CA VAL A 594 -11.43 11.29 8.91
C VAL A 594 -12.13 12.51 9.52
N PRO A 595 -12.78 13.39 8.72
CA PRO A 595 -13.40 14.61 9.24
C PRO A 595 -14.34 14.41 10.43
N GLU A 596 -15.11 13.31 10.44
CA GLU A 596 -16.05 12.97 11.51
C GLU A 596 -15.35 12.80 12.87
N GLU A 597 -14.09 12.34 12.88
CA GLU A 597 -13.28 12.22 14.11
C GLU A 597 -12.93 13.57 14.74
N TYR A 598 -13.05 14.65 13.97
CA TYR A 598 -12.71 16.02 14.35
C TYR A 598 -13.96 16.91 14.41
N GLY A 599 -15.16 16.32 14.46
CA GLY A 599 -16.41 17.07 14.56
C GLY A 599 -16.79 17.79 13.26
N MET A 600 -16.32 17.30 12.11
CA MET A 600 -16.65 17.85 10.80
C MET A 600 -17.38 16.81 9.95
N LYS A 601 -18.45 17.20 9.26
CA LYS A 601 -19.19 16.31 8.36
C LYS A 601 -18.49 16.24 7.00
N SER A 602 -17.92 15.08 6.65
CA SER A 602 -17.24 14.88 5.36
C SER A 602 -18.20 15.09 4.19
N GLU A 603 -19.48 14.72 4.33
CA GLU A 603 -20.52 14.94 3.33
C GLU A 603 -20.69 16.43 3.01
N VAL A 604 -20.68 17.29 4.03
CA VAL A 604 -20.79 18.75 3.85
C VAL A 604 -19.50 19.28 3.22
N LEU A 605 -18.32 18.84 3.68
CA LEU A 605 -17.04 19.22 3.09
C LEU A 605 -16.93 18.86 1.61
N ARG A 606 -17.53 17.75 1.16
CA ARG A 606 -17.58 17.39 -0.28
C ARG A 606 -18.27 18.42 -1.16
N ARG A 607 -19.12 19.31 -0.61
CA ARG A 607 -19.71 20.42 -1.38
C ARG A 607 -18.65 21.42 -1.86
N ILE A 608 -17.47 21.47 -1.23
CA ILE A 608 -16.33 22.27 -1.68
C ILE A 608 -15.91 21.86 -3.10
N ASP A 609 -15.99 20.57 -3.45
CA ASP A 609 -15.69 20.08 -4.80
C ASP A 609 -16.58 20.78 -5.83
N THR A 610 -17.89 20.85 -5.56
CA THR A 610 -18.87 21.47 -6.45
C THR A 610 -18.58 22.96 -6.63
N ILE A 611 -18.28 23.67 -5.53
CA ILE A 611 -17.97 25.11 -5.57
C ILE A 611 -16.67 25.35 -6.35
N ALA A 612 -15.64 24.52 -6.13
CA ALA A 612 -14.37 24.63 -6.83
C ALA A 612 -14.52 24.38 -8.34
N LEU A 613 -15.29 23.36 -8.72
CA LEU A 613 -15.58 23.02 -10.12
C LEU A 613 -16.50 24.05 -10.79
N GLU A 614 -17.44 24.65 -10.07
CA GLU A 614 -18.25 25.79 -10.56
C GLU A 614 -17.32 26.97 -10.93
N GLY A 615 -16.35 27.29 -10.06
CA GLY A 615 -15.36 28.33 -10.36
C GLY A 615 -14.57 28.06 -11.65
N ILE A 616 -14.18 26.81 -11.92
CA ILE A 616 -13.49 26.43 -13.16
C ILE A 616 -14.44 26.55 -14.36
N LYS A 617 -15.65 25.99 -14.25
CA LYS A 617 -16.67 26.01 -15.31
C LYS A 617 -17.02 27.43 -15.73
N GLU A 618 -17.17 28.33 -14.77
CA GLU A 618 -17.46 29.73 -15.02
C GLU A 618 -16.24 30.53 -15.48
N GLY A 619 -15.04 29.93 -15.50
CA GLY A 619 -13.80 30.60 -15.90
C GLY A 619 -13.33 31.64 -14.87
N ALA A 620 -13.55 31.39 -13.58
CA ALA A 620 -12.99 32.19 -12.49
C ALA A 620 -11.49 31.93 -12.32
N TYR A 621 -11.02 30.72 -12.59
CA TYR A 621 -9.63 30.29 -12.62
C TYR A 621 -9.49 28.97 -13.39
N PRO A 622 -8.35 28.69 -14.03
CA PRO A 622 -8.05 27.37 -14.62
C PRO A 622 -7.98 26.21 -13.63
N GLY A 623 -7.36 26.46 -12.48
CA GLY A 623 -7.11 25.46 -11.46
C GLY A 623 -6.92 26.05 -10.07
N CYS A 624 -7.08 25.21 -9.05
CA CYS A 624 -6.89 25.60 -7.67
C CYS A 624 -6.45 24.44 -6.76
N GLN A 625 -5.92 24.81 -5.59
CA GLN A 625 -5.71 23.95 -4.43
C GLN A 625 -6.55 24.46 -3.27
N VAL A 626 -7.17 23.56 -2.53
CA VAL A 626 -7.98 23.88 -1.35
C VAL A 626 -7.57 22.98 -0.19
N LEU A 627 -7.17 23.60 0.92
CA LEU A 627 -6.79 22.93 2.15
C LEU A 627 -7.62 23.45 3.31
N VAL A 628 -8.16 22.51 4.10
CA VAL A 628 -8.82 22.76 5.38
C VAL A 628 -8.11 21.92 6.43
N MET A 629 -7.55 22.59 7.43
CA MET A 629 -6.97 21.95 8.60
C MET A 629 -7.82 22.24 9.82
N LYS A 630 -7.94 21.26 10.72
CA LYS A 630 -8.52 21.42 12.05
C LYS A 630 -7.66 20.70 13.07
N ASP A 631 -7.37 21.37 14.18
CA ASP A 631 -6.56 20.83 15.29
C ASP A 631 -5.20 20.26 14.80
N GLY A 632 -4.59 20.95 13.83
CA GLY A 632 -3.30 20.54 13.25
C GLY A 632 -3.36 19.44 12.19
N LYS A 633 -4.55 18.93 11.83
CA LYS A 633 -4.71 17.84 10.86
C LYS A 633 -5.40 18.33 9.59
N ALA A 634 -4.91 17.89 8.42
CA ALA A 634 -5.55 18.17 7.14
C ALA A 634 -6.78 17.28 6.96
N LEU A 635 -7.98 17.86 7.00
CA LEU A 635 -9.26 17.15 6.90
C LEU A 635 -9.89 17.25 5.51
N TYR A 636 -9.45 18.22 4.71
CA TYR A 636 -9.79 18.35 3.31
C TYR A 636 -8.59 18.92 2.57
N ASP A 637 -8.07 18.21 1.57
CA ASP A 637 -6.90 18.63 0.81
C ASP A 637 -7.04 18.14 -0.63
N ARG A 638 -7.49 19.03 -1.52
CA ARG A 638 -7.85 18.67 -2.89
C ARG A 638 -7.39 19.69 -3.91
N CYS A 639 -7.06 19.18 -5.09
CA CYS A 639 -6.66 19.94 -6.26
C CYS A 639 -7.74 19.82 -7.35
N PHE A 640 -7.99 20.91 -8.07
CA PHE A 640 -9.00 20.96 -9.13
C PHE A 640 -8.44 21.64 -10.37
N GLY A 641 -8.92 21.21 -11.53
CA GLY A 641 -8.63 21.83 -12.81
C GLY A 641 -7.21 21.59 -13.31
N TYR A 642 -6.71 22.57 -14.04
CA TYR A 642 -5.48 22.47 -14.81
C TYR A 642 -4.65 23.74 -14.68
N HIS A 643 -3.37 23.69 -15.06
CA HIS A 643 -2.48 24.85 -15.01
C HIS A 643 -2.98 26.01 -15.87
N THR A 644 -3.58 25.73 -17.03
CA THR A 644 -4.05 26.77 -17.97
C THR A 644 -5.39 26.42 -18.62
N ASP A 645 -5.51 25.25 -19.24
CA ASP A 645 -6.73 24.70 -19.82
C ASP A 645 -6.72 23.15 -19.77
N ALA A 646 -7.78 22.52 -20.28
CA ALA A 646 -7.96 21.06 -20.23
C ALA A 646 -6.88 20.24 -20.97
N ASN A 647 -6.06 20.86 -21.83
CA ASN A 647 -4.94 20.21 -22.52
C ASN A 647 -3.61 20.37 -21.76
N SER A 648 -3.58 21.13 -20.67
CA SER A 648 -2.39 21.32 -19.83
C SER A 648 -2.33 20.34 -18.66
N GLU A 649 -1.25 20.38 -17.87
CA GLU A 649 -1.10 19.53 -16.69
C GLU A 649 -2.25 19.75 -15.69
N LYS A 650 -2.75 18.65 -15.11
CA LYS A 650 -3.68 18.71 -13.97
C LYS A 650 -2.95 19.26 -12.77
N VAL A 651 -3.66 20.05 -11.97
CA VAL A 651 -3.12 20.56 -10.70
C VAL A 651 -2.81 19.39 -9.76
N LYS A 652 -1.59 19.40 -9.21
CA LYS A 652 -1.06 18.46 -8.22
C LYS A 652 -0.87 19.17 -6.87
N PRO A 653 -0.87 18.45 -5.74
CA PRO A 653 -0.65 19.05 -4.42
C PRO A 653 0.71 19.75 -4.27
N THR A 654 1.71 19.36 -5.06
CA THR A 654 3.07 19.93 -5.06
C THR A 654 3.20 21.17 -5.95
N ASP A 655 2.22 21.47 -6.79
CA ASP A 655 2.31 22.61 -7.72
C ASP A 655 2.31 23.93 -6.95
N ILE A 656 3.10 24.88 -7.45
CA ILE A 656 3.43 26.11 -6.74
C ILE A 656 2.74 27.31 -7.40
N TYR A 657 2.01 28.08 -6.59
CA TYR A 657 1.26 29.25 -7.03
C TYR A 657 1.97 30.55 -6.62
N ASP A 658 1.84 31.59 -7.47
CA ASP A 658 2.16 32.97 -7.08
C ASP A 658 1.16 33.43 -6.02
N LEU A 659 1.64 33.72 -4.81
CA LEU A 659 0.77 34.09 -3.69
C LEU A 659 0.26 35.54 -3.78
N ALA A 660 0.84 36.38 -4.63
CA ALA A 660 0.56 37.81 -4.69
C ALA A 660 0.56 38.44 -3.28
N SER A 661 -0.49 39.19 -2.90
CA SER A 661 -0.54 39.88 -1.62
C SER A 661 -0.59 38.97 -0.40
N LEU A 662 -0.82 37.67 -0.54
CA LEU A 662 -0.68 36.71 0.57
C LEU A 662 0.80 36.59 1.01
N SER A 663 1.78 36.93 0.16
CA SER A 663 3.20 37.02 0.54
C SER A 663 3.45 37.99 1.70
N LYS A 664 2.58 38.99 1.90
CA LYS A 664 2.67 39.95 3.00
C LYS A 664 2.65 39.25 4.35
N THR A 665 1.74 38.30 4.55
CA THR A 665 1.55 37.61 5.82
C THR A 665 2.35 36.30 5.89
N THR A 666 2.62 35.67 4.76
CA THR A 666 3.41 34.42 4.66
C THR A 666 4.93 34.66 4.58
N GLY A 667 5.37 35.89 4.33
CA GLY A 667 6.78 36.27 4.25
C GLY A 667 7.11 37.52 5.04
N THR A 668 6.78 38.70 4.51
CA THR A 668 7.21 39.99 5.08
C THR A 668 6.86 40.15 6.55
N LEU A 669 5.62 39.80 6.93
CA LEU A 669 5.16 39.87 8.31
C LEU A 669 5.91 38.91 9.22
N LEU A 670 6.26 37.70 8.76
CA LEU A 670 7.08 36.77 9.56
C LEU A 670 8.46 37.35 9.85
N ALA A 671 9.09 37.99 8.86
CA ALA A 671 10.38 38.66 9.05
C ALA A 671 10.26 39.79 10.08
N ILE A 672 9.22 40.63 9.96
CA ILE A 672 8.94 41.73 10.89
C ILE A 672 8.64 41.21 12.30
N MET A 673 7.78 40.19 12.44
CA MET A 673 7.47 39.55 13.72
C MET A 673 8.74 38.99 14.36
N LYS A 674 9.60 38.31 13.61
CA LYS A 674 10.85 37.74 14.13
C LYS A 674 11.84 38.80 14.60
N LEU A 675 11.93 39.92 13.90
CA LEU A 675 12.78 41.05 14.28
C LEU A 675 12.22 41.77 15.52
N TYR A 676 10.90 41.92 15.61
CA TYR A 676 10.23 42.43 16.80
C TYR A 676 10.45 41.51 18.01
N ASP A 677 10.30 40.20 17.82
CA ASP A 677 10.51 39.16 18.83
C ASP A 677 11.95 39.16 19.38
N LYS A 678 12.91 39.55 18.54
CA LYS A 678 14.33 39.76 18.89
C LYS A 678 14.61 41.14 19.49
N GLY A 679 13.59 41.97 19.75
CA GLY A 679 13.72 43.30 20.32
C GLY A 679 14.43 44.31 19.42
N ARG A 680 14.37 44.15 18.09
CA ARG A 680 15.15 44.99 17.15
C ARG A 680 14.52 46.35 16.84
N PHE A 681 13.22 46.51 17.11
CA PHE A 681 12.46 47.75 16.97
C PHE A 681 11.18 47.69 17.83
N ASN A 682 10.58 48.85 18.10
CA ASN A 682 9.24 48.98 18.67
C ASN A 682 8.23 49.41 17.61
N LEU A 683 6.96 49.02 17.77
CA LEU A 683 5.90 49.36 16.81
C LEU A 683 5.69 50.87 16.59
N THR A 684 6.05 51.70 17.58
CA THR A 684 5.94 53.16 17.53
C THR A 684 7.16 53.85 16.91
N ASP A 685 8.24 53.11 16.64
CA ASP A 685 9.45 53.69 16.06
C ASP A 685 9.16 54.23 14.65
N LYS A 686 9.87 55.30 14.27
CA LYS A 686 9.72 55.87 12.94
C LYS A 686 10.51 55.01 11.97
N VAL A 687 9.94 54.76 10.80
CA VAL A 687 10.61 53.97 9.77
C VAL A 687 11.87 54.70 9.26
N SER A 688 11.88 56.03 9.31
CA SER A 688 13.02 56.89 8.95
C SER A 688 14.20 56.80 9.92
N ASP A 689 14.00 56.25 11.13
CA ASP A 689 15.10 55.98 12.06
C ASP A 689 16.03 54.91 11.48
N TYR A 690 15.46 53.95 10.73
CA TYR A 690 16.16 52.84 10.09
C TYR A 690 16.41 53.03 8.60
N LEU A 691 15.57 53.78 7.89
CA LEU A 691 15.69 54.04 6.45
C LEU A 691 15.99 55.53 6.20
N PRO A 692 17.26 55.95 6.17
CA PRO A 692 17.64 57.38 6.18
C PRO A 692 17.12 58.18 4.98
N PHE A 693 16.86 57.53 3.84
CA PHE A 693 16.35 58.20 2.64
C PHE A 693 14.94 58.80 2.81
N LEU A 694 14.22 58.45 3.88
CA LEU A 694 12.93 59.03 4.23
C LEU A 694 13.04 60.28 5.12
N ARG A 695 14.20 60.57 5.70
CA ARG A 695 14.41 61.76 6.52
C ARG A 695 14.30 63.01 5.65
N LYS A 696 13.75 64.10 6.19
CA LYS A 696 13.48 65.35 5.45
C LYS A 696 12.46 65.20 4.31
N THR A 697 11.64 64.14 4.36
CA THR A 697 10.48 63.96 3.47
C THR A 697 9.20 64.03 4.31
N ASN A 698 8.04 64.21 3.66
CA ASN A 698 6.76 64.10 4.36
C ASN A 698 6.44 62.68 4.89
N LYS A 699 7.32 61.68 4.68
CA LYS A 699 7.23 60.33 5.28
C LYS A 699 8.04 60.15 6.56
N GLU A 700 8.80 61.16 6.99
CA GLU A 700 9.73 61.05 8.11
C GLU A 700 9.07 60.52 9.40
N ASN A 701 7.82 60.89 9.65
CA ASN A 701 7.08 60.55 10.86
C ASN A 701 6.15 59.33 10.72
N LEU A 702 6.31 58.52 9.68
CA LEU A 702 5.56 57.26 9.55
C LEU A 702 6.10 56.23 10.53
N THR A 703 5.21 55.63 11.33
CA THR A 703 5.58 54.57 12.26
C THR A 703 5.41 53.18 11.65
N ILE A 704 6.12 52.19 12.19
CA ILE A 704 6.03 50.79 11.76
C ILE A 704 4.59 50.26 11.95
N ARG A 705 3.92 50.61 13.07
CA ARG A 705 2.51 50.28 13.32
C ARG A 705 1.57 50.80 12.23
N GLU A 706 1.78 52.04 11.78
CA GLU A 706 0.96 52.65 10.73
C GLU A 706 1.12 51.95 9.37
N LEU A 707 2.33 51.47 9.07
CA LEU A 707 2.56 50.64 7.87
C LEU A 707 1.83 49.31 7.97
N LEU A 708 2.00 48.59 9.08
CA LEU A 708 1.38 47.27 9.32
C LEU A 708 -0.16 47.31 9.28
N MET A 709 -0.77 48.39 9.78
CA MET A 709 -2.23 48.56 9.80
C MET A 709 -2.81 49.18 8.52
N HIS A 710 -1.97 49.55 7.52
CA HIS A 710 -2.38 50.30 6.33
C HIS A 710 -3.05 51.67 6.65
N GLN A 711 -2.46 52.43 7.57
CA GLN A 711 -2.99 53.73 8.04
C GLN A 711 -2.03 54.90 7.81
N SER A 712 -0.95 54.67 7.06
CA SER A 712 0.08 55.67 6.81
C SER A 712 -0.34 56.76 5.82
N GLY A 713 -1.42 56.57 5.05
CA GLY A 713 -1.81 57.48 3.98
C GLY A 713 -0.99 57.32 2.68
N LEU A 714 -0.05 56.36 2.63
CA LEU A 714 0.73 56.01 1.45
C LEU A 714 -0.17 55.55 0.28
N PRO A 715 0.29 55.71 -0.98
CA PRO A 715 -0.46 55.22 -2.13
C PRO A 715 -0.60 53.70 -2.11
N SER A 716 -1.64 53.21 -2.82
CA SER A 716 -1.93 51.78 -2.88
C SER A 716 -0.80 51.01 -3.57
N GLY A 717 -0.18 51.59 -4.59
CA GLY A 717 1.00 51.06 -5.27
C GLY A 717 1.71 52.16 -6.08
N LEU A 718 2.90 51.85 -6.60
CA LEU A 718 3.69 52.74 -7.45
C LEU A 718 4.12 52.01 -8.72
N LEU A 719 3.92 52.62 -9.89
CA LEU A 719 4.30 52.03 -11.17
C LEU A 719 5.80 52.26 -11.43
N PHE A 720 6.67 51.49 -10.78
CA PHE A 720 8.13 51.65 -10.92
C PHE A 720 8.59 51.48 -12.37
N TYR A 721 7.96 50.57 -13.12
CA TYR A 721 8.33 50.29 -14.51
C TYR A 721 8.30 51.49 -15.45
N GLN A 722 7.55 52.55 -15.13
CA GLN A 722 7.54 53.77 -15.94
C GLN A 722 8.92 54.41 -16.03
N GLU A 723 9.74 54.31 -14.97
CA GLU A 723 11.11 54.84 -14.98
C GLU A 723 12.02 54.04 -15.91
N ALA A 724 11.74 52.74 -16.09
CA ALA A 724 12.50 51.89 -16.99
C ALA A 724 12.13 52.08 -18.47
N ILE A 725 11.04 52.80 -18.79
CA ILE A 725 10.59 53.02 -20.16
C ILE A 725 11.26 54.26 -20.75
N ASP A 726 11.79 54.15 -21.98
CA ASP A 726 12.28 55.31 -22.73
C ASP A 726 11.10 56.20 -23.14
N GLY A 727 10.93 57.33 -22.45
CA GLY A 727 9.86 58.30 -22.70
C GLY A 727 9.81 58.85 -24.12
N LYS A 728 10.91 58.76 -24.89
CA LYS A 728 10.99 59.20 -26.30
C LYS A 728 10.64 58.09 -27.29
N SER A 729 10.40 56.86 -26.81
CA SER A 729 10.23 55.68 -27.67
C SER A 729 8.81 55.42 -28.14
N TYR A 730 7.81 56.08 -27.55
CA TYR A 730 6.38 55.86 -27.86
C TYR A 730 5.66 57.18 -28.14
N LYS A 731 4.55 57.11 -28.89
CA LYS A 731 3.69 58.27 -29.22
C LYS A 731 2.48 58.31 -28.29
N GLY A 732 2.09 59.51 -27.86
CA GLY A 732 0.91 59.72 -27.01
C GLY A 732 1.14 59.30 -25.56
N SER A 733 0.07 58.93 -24.85
CA SER A 733 0.14 58.39 -23.49
C SER A 733 0.43 56.88 -23.48
N LEU A 734 0.86 56.35 -22.33
CA LEU A 734 0.95 54.90 -22.12
C LEU A 734 -0.42 54.25 -21.90
N PHE A 735 -1.39 54.99 -21.35
CA PHE A 735 -2.70 54.49 -20.98
C PHE A 735 -3.83 55.36 -21.52
N LYS A 736 -4.97 54.72 -21.84
CA LYS A 736 -6.26 55.34 -22.16
C LYS A 736 -7.42 54.54 -21.58
N GLN A 737 -8.59 55.18 -21.52
CA GLN A 737 -9.82 54.53 -21.05
C GLN A 737 -10.50 53.65 -22.12
N SER A 738 -10.16 53.86 -23.39
CA SER A 738 -10.72 53.15 -24.54
C SER A 738 -9.63 52.66 -25.49
N LYS A 739 -9.96 51.65 -26.28
CA LYS A 739 -9.09 51.10 -27.33
C LYS A 739 -8.97 52.12 -28.48
N ASP A 740 -7.76 52.33 -28.96
CA ASP A 740 -7.49 53.05 -30.21
C ASP A 740 -6.32 52.41 -30.96
N ALA A 741 -5.87 53.06 -32.05
CA ALA A 741 -4.77 52.56 -32.88
C ALA A 741 -3.42 52.44 -32.14
N LEU A 742 -3.23 53.15 -31.02
CA LEU A 742 -2.02 53.12 -30.20
C LEU A 742 -2.19 52.23 -28.96
N HIS A 743 -3.35 52.26 -28.31
CA HIS A 743 -3.66 51.56 -27.07
C HIS A 743 -4.36 50.23 -27.35
N THR A 744 -3.60 49.26 -27.87
CA THR A 744 -4.14 48.01 -28.40
C THR A 744 -4.29 46.89 -27.37
N VAL A 745 -3.67 47.01 -26.19
CA VAL A 745 -3.65 45.95 -25.16
C VAL A 745 -4.58 46.33 -24.01
N ARG A 746 -5.51 45.45 -23.64
CA ARG A 746 -6.38 45.67 -22.49
C ARG A 746 -5.66 45.29 -21.20
N LEU A 747 -5.60 46.21 -20.25
CA LEU A 747 -4.94 46.05 -18.94
C LEU A 747 -5.94 45.98 -17.78
N GLY A 748 -7.13 46.56 -17.97
CA GLY A 748 -8.16 46.64 -16.95
C GLY A 748 -9.56 46.70 -17.57
N VAL A 749 -10.57 46.78 -16.69
CA VAL A 749 -11.98 46.90 -17.12
C VAL A 749 -12.17 48.07 -18.10
N ARG A 750 -11.53 49.21 -17.80
CA ARG A 750 -11.54 50.43 -18.63
C ARG A 750 -10.11 50.98 -18.84
N THR A 751 -9.10 50.13 -18.92
CA THR A 751 -7.71 50.58 -19.10
C THR A 751 -7.09 49.85 -20.27
N TRP A 752 -6.61 50.62 -21.24
CA TRP A 752 -5.92 50.15 -22.44
C TRP A 752 -4.51 50.74 -22.49
N GLY A 753 -3.52 49.90 -22.73
CA GLY A 753 -2.10 50.25 -22.76
C GLY A 753 -1.55 50.33 -24.19
N ASN A 754 -0.60 51.25 -24.41
CA ASN A 754 0.22 51.34 -25.62
C ASN A 754 1.48 50.47 -25.48
N PRO A 755 1.54 49.26 -26.08
CA PRO A 755 2.67 48.33 -25.89
C PRO A 755 3.91 48.72 -26.73
N ARG A 756 3.83 49.79 -27.53
CA ARG A 756 4.87 50.20 -28.50
C ARG A 756 5.84 51.21 -27.88
N PHE A 757 6.54 50.76 -26.84
CA PHE A 757 7.67 51.48 -26.23
C PHE A 757 8.92 50.59 -26.23
N ARG A 758 10.07 51.21 -25.95
CA ARG A 758 11.34 50.55 -25.66
C ARG A 758 11.72 50.83 -24.20
N PHE A 759 12.43 49.89 -23.58
CA PHE A 759 13.05 50.16 -22.29
C PHE A 759 14.32 51.02 -22.47
N ASN A 760 14.63 51.82 -21.45
CA ASN A 760 15.83 52.63 -21.37
C ASN A 760 17.07 51.71 -21.29
N LYS A 761 17.98 51.83 -22.26
CA LYS A 761 19.19 51.00 -22.37
C LYS A 761 20.16 51.12 -21.19
N GLY A 762 20.08 52.18 -20.39
CA GLY A 762 20.88 52.34 -19.17
C GLY A 762 20.24 51.70 -17.93
N MET A 763 18.95 51.38 -18.00
CA MET A 763 18.18 50.85 -16.87
C MET A 763 17.73 49.41 -17.06
N ALA A 764 17.57 48.95 -18.31
CA ALA A 764 17.14 47.61 -18.63
C ALA A 764 17.92 46.97 -19.79
N SER A 765 18.07 45.66 -19.72
CA SER A 765 18.70 44.78 -20.71
C SER A 765 17.80 43.57 -21.00
N LYS A 766 17.97 42.96 -22.17
CA LYS A 766 17.31 41.68 -22.51
C LYS A 766 17.99 40.47 -21.87
N GLU A 767 19.25 40.63 -21.50
CA GLU A 767 20.11 39.57 -20.98
C GLU A 767 20.78 40.02 -19.68
N LYS A 768 21.11 39.04 -18.84
CA LYS A 768 21.94 39.26 -17.65
C LYS A 768 23.36 39.57 -18.10
N ASN A 769 23.86 40.77 -17.83
CA ASN A 769 25.25 41.15 -18.07
C ASN A 769 25.66 42.28 -17.13
N GLY A 770 26.93 42.31 -16.69
CA GLY A 770 27.48 43.37 -15.84
C GLY A 770 26.57 43.76 -14.67
N ASP A 771 26.09 45.00 -14.66
CA ASP A 771 25.22 45.58 -13.63
C ASP A 771 23.73 45.19 -13.73
N TYR A 772 23.30 44.49 -14.79
CA TYR A 772 21.90 44.06 -15.00
C TYR A 772 21.62 42.73 -14.30
N THR A 773 21.33 42.81 -13.00
CA THR A 773 21.21 41.63 -12.12
C THR A 773 19.80 41.38 -11.58
N LEU A 774 18.87 42.32 -11.74
CA LEU A 774 17.50 42.20 -11.23
C LEU A 774 16.58 41.64 -12.32
N GLN A 775 16.25 40.35 -12.25
CA GLN A 775 15.41 39.70 -13.25
C GLN A 775 13.93 40.05 -13.05
N VAL A 776 13.28 40.51 -14.11
CA VAL A 776 11.84 40.83 -14.12
C VAL A 776 11.04 39.72 -14.82
N CYS A 777 11.57 39.18 -15.91
CA CYS A 777 11.09 37.99 -16.61
C CYS A 777 12.24 37.35 -17.43
N ASP A 778 11.96 36.28 -18.18
CA ASP A 778 12.96 35.59 -19.02
C ASP A 778 13.76 36.54 -19.93
N SER A 779 13.11 37.60 -20.44
CA SER A 779 13.68 38.52 -21.43
C SER A 779 13.92 39.94 -20.92
N LEU A 780 13.93 40.18 -19.60
CA LEU A 780 14.07 41.53 -19.03
C LEU A 780 14.83 41.51 -17.70
N TRP A 781 15.94 42.25 -17.69
CA TRP A 781 16.83 42.46 -16.54
C TRP A 781 17.02 43.95 -16.28
N LEU A 782 16.88 44.39 -15.03
CA LEU A 782 17.13 45.77 -14.63
C LEU A 782 18.54 45.92 -14.07
N ASN A 783 19.11 47.11 -14.30
CA ASN A 783 20.36 47.54 -13.69
C ASN A 783 20.17 47.61 -12.16
N ARG A 784 21.15 47.15 -11.37
CA ARG A 784 21.09 47.19 -9.90
C ARG A 784 20.84 48.60 -9.33
N SER A 785 21.27 49.65 -10.04
CA SER A 785 21.02 51.06 -9.68
C SER A 785 19.55 51.45 -9.69
N PHE A 786 18.68 50.66 -10.34
CA PHE A 786 17.23 50.89 -10.35
C PHE A 786 16.60 50.89 -8.95
N ARG A 787 17.26 50.27 -7.96
CA ARG A 787 16.86 50.34 -6.54
C ARG A 787 16.85 51.78 -6.01
N GLU A 788 17.72 52.65 -6.51
CA GLU A 788 17.72 54.07 -6.10
C GLU A 788 16.53 54.82 -6.70
N GLU A 789 16.11 54.50 -7.93
CA GLU A 789 14.89 55.07 -8.53
C GLU A 789 13.63 54.65 -7.76
N ILE A 790 13.59 53.41 -7.27
CA ILE A 790 12.51 52.94 -6.38
C ILE A 790 12.47 53.77 -5.10
N ARG A 791 13.61 53.96 -4.42
CA ARG A 791 13.69 54.76 -3.19
C ARG A 791 13.27 56.20 -3.43
N LYS A 792 13.76 56.81 -4.51
CA LYS A 792 13.39 58.17 -4.92
C LYS A 792 11.89 58.29 -5.16
N LYS A 793 11.30 57.38 -5.94
CA LYS A 793 9.86 57.38 -6.24
C LYS A 793 9.00 57.17 -4.99
N ILE A 794 9.46 56.39 -4.01
CA ILE A 794 8.80 56.25 -2.70
C ILE A 794 8.89 57.55 -1.88
N ALA A 795 10.08 58.18 -1.84
CA ALA A 795 10.30 59.44 -1.12
C ALA A 795 9.44 60.59 -1.68
N GLU A 796 9.28 60.66 -3.00
CA GLU A 796 8.51 61.67 -3.72
C GLU A 796 7.00 61.38 -3.79
N ALA A 797 6.57 60.15 -3.45
CA ALA A 797 5.17 59.74 -3.55
C ALA A 797 4.24 60.67 -2.73
N PRO A 798 3.00 60.94 -3.16
CA PRO A 798 2.07 61.74 -2.36
C PRO A 798 1.69 61.00 -1.07
N LEU A 799 1.56 61.75 0.04
CA LEU A 799 1.05 61.23 1.32
C LEU A 799 -0.30 61.89 1.61
N LYS A 800 -1.32 61.08 1.89
CA LYS A 800 -2.64 61.55 2.33
C LYS A 800 -2.75 61.51 3.87
N ASP A 801 -3.88 61.98 4.39
CA ASP A 801 -4.19 61.90 5.81
C ASP A 801 -4.16 60.46 6.34
N LYS A 802 -3.80 60.31 7.61
CA LYS A 802 -3.69 59.04 8.34
C LYS A 802 -5.07 58.39 8.52
N SER A 803 -5.52 57.75 7.46
CA SER A 803 -6.78 57.02 7.31
C SER A 803 -6.50 55.63 6.73
N TYR A 804 -7.45 54.70 6.86
CA TYR A 804 -7.29 53.38 6.26
C TYR A 804 -7.21 53.47 4.74
N ARG A 805 -6.06 53.05 4.22
CA ARG A 805 -5.81 52.93 2.78
C ARG A 805 -4.84 51.78 2.55
N TYR A 806 -5.34 50.71 1.92
CA TYR A 806 -4.51 49.58 1.53
C TYR A 806 -3.29 50.07 0.73
N SER A 807 -2.09 49.67 1.14
CA SER A 807 -0.83 50.17 0.60
C SER A 807 0.24 49.08 0.50
N ASP A 808 0.59 48.75 -0.74
CA ASP A 808 1.74 47.90 -1.08
C ASP A 808 3.06 48.60 -0.77
N VAL A 809 3.11 49.92 -0.94
CA VAL A 809 4.31 50.73 -0.65
C VAL A 809 4.71 50.63 0.82
N GLY A 810 3.74 50.59 1.73
CA GLY A 810 4.02 50.36 3.15
C GLY A 810 4.73 49.02 3.40
N PHE A 811 4.32 47.96 2.70
CA PHE A 811 4.96 46.65 2.83
C PHE A 811 6.32 46.58 2.14
N ILE A 812 6.53 47.31 1.05
CA ILE A 812 7.87 47.48 0.44
C ILE A 812 8.83 48.15 1.44
N LEU A 813 8.37 49.18 2.16
CA LEU A 813 9.17 49.80 3.23
C LEU A 813 9.45 48.81 4.38
N LEU A 814 8.50 47.95 4.75
CA LEU A 814 8.71 46.90 5.76
C LEU A 814 9.74 45.86 5.30
N GLN A 815 9.77 45.49 4.02
CA GLN A 815 10.86 44.66 3.49
C GLN A 815 12.20 45.38 3.66
N MET A 816 12.32 46.63 3.21
CA MET A 816 13.58 47.37 3.32
C MET A 816 14.05 47.48 4.78
N LEU A 817 13.12 47.70 5.71
CA LEU A 817 13.38 47.68 7.14
C LEU A 817 13.90 46.31 7.61
N ALA A 818 13.26 45.23 7.18
CA ALA A 818 13.66 43.87 7.54
C ALA A 818 15.07 43.54 7.02
N GLU A 819 15.38 43.93 5.79
CA GLU A 819 16.71 43.75 5.18
C GLU A 819 17.78 44.57 5.90
N GLU A 820 17.49 45.83 6.24
CA GLU A 820 18.40 46.69 7.00
C GLU A 820 18.70 46.11 8.40
N LEU A 821 17.66 45.69 9.13
CA LEU A 821 17.81 45.18 10.49
C LEU A 821 18.46 43.79 10.54
N SER A 822 18.18 42.94 9.56
CA SER A 822 18.76 41.59 9.49
C SER A 822 20.16 41.57 8.86
N GLY A 823 20.50 42.59 8.07
CA GLY A 823 21.72 42.63 7.27
C GLY A 823 21.72 41.62 6.11
N LYS A 824 20.55 41.11 5.72
CA LYS A 824 20.37 40.06 4.70
C LYS A 824 19.21 40.39 3.76
N PRO A 825 19.24 39.90 2.51
CA PRO A 825 18.05 39.85 1.67
C PRO A 825 16.90 39.13 2.39
N MET A 826 15.66 39.62 2.21
CA MET A 826 14.51 39.11 2.97
C MET A 826 14.22 37.63 2.69
N ASP A 827 14.44 37.16 1.47
CA ASP A 827 14.29 35.76 1.07
C ASP A 827 15.29 34.85 1.80
N GLU A 828 16.55 35.24 1.88
CA GLU A 828 17.58 34.51 2.64
C GLU A 828 17.28 34.48 4.15
N TYR A 829 16.82 35.61 4.70
CA TYR A 829 16.48 35.71 6.12
C TYR A 829 15.29 34.81 6.47
N LEU A 830 14.21 34.84 5.66
CA LEU A 830 13.04 33.99 5.85
C LEU A 830 13.36 32.50 5.66
N TRP A 831 14.20 32.18 4.68
CA TRP A 831 14.66 30.81 4.47
C TRP A 831 15.35 30.26 5.72
N GLN A 832 16.29 31.03 6.29
CA GLN A 832 17.05 30.61 7.46
C GLN A 832 16.21 30.53 8.75
N GLU A 833 15.33 31.49 8.98
CA GLU A 833 14.59 31.60 10.24
C GLU A 833 13.31 30.76 10.27
N PHE A 834 12.70 30.51 9.11
CA PHE A 834 11.40 29.83 9.00
C PHE A 834 11.42 28.66 8.01
N TYR A 835 11.60 28.90 6.70
CA TYR A 835 11.23 27.91 5.68
C TYR A 835 12.07 26.63 5.76
N GLN A 836 13.40 26.75 5.81
CA GLN A 836 14.28 25.60 5.98
C GLN A 836 14.05 24.87 7.32
N PRO A 837 14.05 25.56 8.49
CA PRO A 837 13.86 24.87 9.75
C PRO A 837 12.46 24.26 9.95
N MET A 838 11.44 24.72 9.23
CA MET A 838 10.10 24.12 9.16
C MET A 838 10.00 22.96 8.15
N GLY A 839 11.01 22.76 7.31
CA GLY A 839 10.97 21.74 6.25
C GLY A 839 10.03 22.11 5.08
N LEU A 840 9.85 23.40 4.79
CA LEU A 840 9.05 23.86 3.65
C LEU A 840 9.90 23.79 2.38
N GLU A 841 9.58 22.86 1.49
CA GLU A 841 10.38 22.55 0.30
C GLU A 841 9.93 23.33 -0.93
N HIS A 842 8.68 23.80 -0.99
CA HIS A 842 8.06 24.45 -2.15
C HIS A 842 7.79 25.95 -1.94
N THR A 843 8.27 26.51 -0.82
CA THR A 843 8.05 27.91 -0.45
C THR A 843 9.31 28.73 -0.70
N ALA A 844 9.27 29.59 -1.72
CA ALA A 844 10.43 30.43 -2.06
C ALA A 844 10.04 31.71 -2.79
N TYR A 845 10.87 32.75 -2.62
CA TYR A 845 10.97 33.81 -3.63
C TYR A 845 11.83 33.30 -4.79
N LEU A 846 11.58 33.81 -6.00
CA LEU A 846 12.34 33.44 -7.21
C LEU A 846 12.33 31.92 -7.46
N PRO A 847 11.14 31.30 -7.59
CA PRO A 847 10.96 29.84 -7.59
C PRO A 847 11.80 29.11 -8.64
N LEU A 848 12.07 29.72 -9.79
CA LEU A 848 12.86 29.12 -10.88
C LEU A 848 14.36 28.94 -10.53
N ARG A 849 14.82 29.38 -9.37
CA ARG A 849 16.15 29.04 -8.84
C ARG A 849 16.19 27.64 -8.21
N TYR A 850 15.04 27.09 -7.84
CA TYR A 850 14.92 25.89 -7.03
C TYR A 850 14.03 24.82 -7.67
N PHE A 851 13.05 25.21 -8.50
CA PHE A 851 12.03 24.32 -9.05
C PHE A 851 12.02 24.32 -10.57
N ASP A 852 11.61 23.20 -11.17
CA ASP A 852 11.36 23.15 -12.61
C ASP A 852 10.18 24.06 -12.97
N LYS A 853 10.26 24.75 -14.11
CA LYS A 853 9.19 25.65 -14.58
C LYS A 853 7.82 24.96 -14.68
N LYS A 854 7.80 23.64 -14.96
CA LYS A 854 6.59 22.80 -15.03
C LYS A 854 5.86 22.62 -13.69
N GLU A 855 6.55 22.82 -12.57
CA GLU A 855 6.00 22.72 -11.22
C GLU A 855 5.35 24.03 -10.77
N VAL A 856 5.59 25.13 -11.51
CA VAL A 856 5.04 26.45 -11.20
C VAL A 856 3.83 26.73 -12.09
N VAL A 857 2.71 27.07 -11.46
CA VAL A 857 1.46 27.38 -12.17
C VAL A 857 1.55 28.76 -12.82
N PRO A 858 1.23 28.91 -14.12
CA PRO A 858 1.19 30.21 -14.79
C PRO A 858 0.19 31.17 -14.13
N SER A 859 0.62 32.40 -13.85
CA SER A 859 -0.20 33.41 -13.14
C SER A 859 -0.95 34.34 -14.09
N ALA A 860 -0.38 34.74 -15.23
CA ALA A 860 -1.05 35.57 -16.25
C ALA A 860 -0.29 35.56 -17.59
N VAL A 861 -0.92 36.10 -18.64
CA VAL A 861 -0.24 36.45 -19.90
C VAL A 861 -0.08 37.97 -19.96
N ASP A 862 1.13 38.47 -19.69
CA ASP A 862 1.41 39.90 -19.77
C ASP A 862 1.73 40.30 -21.20
N ARG A 863 0.75 40.96 -21.85
CA ARG A 863 0.85 41.40 -23.24
C ARG A 863 1.36 42.84 -23.40
N PHE A 864 1.59 43.56 -22.30
CA PHE A 864 1.93 44.98 -22.32
C PHE A 864 3.39 45.20 -21.95
N LEU A 865 3.78 44.80 -20.74
CA LEU A 865 5.06 45.16 -20.15
C LEU A 865 6.12 44.10 -20.42
N ARG A 866 5.90 42.88 -19.92
CA ARG A 866 6.85 41.76 -20.02
C ARG A 866 6.70 40.95 -21.32
N LYS A 867 5.58 41.08 -22.02
CA LYS A 867 5.29 40.46 -23.34
C LYS A 867 5.51 38.93 -23.35
N THR A 868 5.18 38.27 -22.25
CA THR A 868 5.36 36.83 -22.05
C THR A 868 4.32 36.26 -21.08
N THR A 869 4.20 34.93 -21.03
CA THR A 869 3.47 34.23 -19.98
C THR A 869 4.27 34.27 -18.69
N LEU A 870 3.64 34.72 -17.62
CA LEU A 870 4.25 34.78 -16.29
C LEU A 870 4.11 33.41 -15.64
N GLN A 871 5.22 32.68 -15.60
CA GLN A 871 5.34 31.37 -14.95
C GLN A 871 6.69 31.35 -14.23
N GLY A 872 6.65 31.31 -12.89
CA GLY A 872 7.85 31.47 -12.06
C GLY A 872 8.35 32.90 -11.88
N PHE A 873 7.63 33.89 -12.42
CA PHE A 873 7.85 35.31 -12.18
C PHE A 873 6.63 35.93 -11.52
N VAL A 874 6.87 36.78 -10.53
CA VAL A 874 5.80 37.45 -9.79
C VAL A 874 4.91 38.27 -10.73
N HIS A 875 3.59 38.11 -10.57
CA HIS A 875 2.56 38.81 -11.31
C HIS A 875 2.63 40.32 -11.05
N ASP A 876 2.72 40.70 -9.78
CA ASP A 876 2.78 42.09 -9.33
C ASP A 876 3.94 42.85 -9.95
N GLU A 877 3.62 43.93 -10.66
CA GLU A 877 4.61 44.71 -11.42
C GLU A 877 5.57 45.46 -10.49
N SER A 878 5.11 45.90 -9.31
CA SER A 878 5.96 46.60 -8.35
C SER A 878 7.02 45.66 -7.78
N ALA A 879 6.64 44.44 -7.44
CA ALA A 879 7.55 43.39 -6.97
C ALA A 879 8.49 42.90 -8.09
N ALA A 880 7.97 42.72 -9.31
CA ALA A 880 8.78 42.29 -10.45
C ALA A 880 9.92 43.28 -10.73
N PHE A 881 9.65 44.59 -10.66
CA PHE A 881 10.65 45.64 -10.89
C PHE A 881 11.61 45.87 -9.71
N GLN A 882 11.46 45.12 -8.61
CA GLN A 882 12.45 45.00 -7.55
C GLN A 882 13.34 43.75 -7.69
N GLY A 883 13.14 42.98 -8.77
CA GLY A 883 13.83 41.71 -9.01
C GLY A 883 13.12 40.50 -8.42
N GLY A 884 11.82 40.61 -8.09
CA GLY A 884 10.96 39.51 -7.66
C GLY A 884 10.92 39.23 -6.16
N ILE A 885 11.82 39.82 -5.38
CA ILE A 885 11.79 39.78 -3.90
C ILE A 885 11.20 41.11 -3.44
N SER A 886 9.96 41.08 -2.94
CA SER A 886 9.33 42.29 -2.43
C SER A 886 8.40 42.09 -1.24
N GLY A 887 8.29 43.14 -0.42
CA GLY A 887 7.44 43.13 0.77
C GLY A 887 5.95 42.95 0.48
N ASN A 888 5.47 43.40 -0.68
CA ASN A 888 4.05 43.37 -1.03
C ASN A 888 3.61 42.10 -1.76
N ALA A 889 4.51 41.39 -2.44
CA ALA A 889 4.29 40.20 -3.26
C ALA A 889 5.62 39.54 -3.66
N GLY A 890 5.56 38.32 -4.21
CA GLY A 890 6.72 37.65 -4.83
C GLY A 890 7.08 36.29 -4.25
N LEU A 891 6.40 35.89 -3.16
CA LEU A 891 6.52 34.56 -2.60
C LEU A 891 5.64 33.57 -3.38
N PHE A 892 6.18 32.40 -3.65
CA PHE A 892 5.50 31.26 -4.28
C PHE A 892 5.42 30.12 -3.27
N SER A 893 4.30 29.39 -3.24
CA SER A 893 4.09 28.22 -2.36
C SER A 893 2.93 27.33 -2.83
N ASN A 894 2.75 26.18 -2.18
CA ASN A 894 1.57 25.31 -2.28
C ASN A 894 0.66 25.45 -1.04
N ALA A 895 -0.54 24.88 -1.10
CA ALA A 895 -1.54 25.08 -0.04
C ALA A 895 -1.10 24.48 1.31
N ARG A 896 -0.41 23.33 1.30
CA ARG A 896 0.07 22.63 2.52
C ARG A 896 1.09 23.45 3.29
N GLU A 897 2.09 24.00 2.60
CA GLU A 897 3.16 24.75 3.26
C GLU A 897 2.70 26.12 3.74
N VAL A 898 1.78 26.77 3.02
CA VAL A 898 1.03 27.91 3.56
C VAL A 898 0.29 27.47 4.83
N GLY A 899 -0.42 26.34 4.80
CA GLY A 899 -1.06 25.75 5.98
C GLY A 899 -0.13 25.59 7.18
N CYS A 900 1.07 25.05 7.00
CA CYS A 900 2.09 24.88 8.04
C CYS A 900 2.50 26.22 8.70
N ILE A 901 2.72 27.27 7.90
CA ILE A 901 3.06 28.61 8.41
C ILE A 901 1.94 29.14 9.30
N TYR A 902 0.70 29.01 8.84
CA TYR A 902 -0.47 29.48 9.58
C TYR A 902 -0.77 28.59 10.80
N GLN A 903 -0.42 27.30 10.77
CA GLN A 903 -0.49 26.41 11.93
C GLN A 903 0.51 26.80 13.00
N MET A 904 1.73 27.20 12.63
CA MET A 904 2.70 27.75 13.58
C MET A 904 2.16 29.00 14.28
N LEU A 905 1.48 29.89 13.54
CA LEU A 905 0.86 31.09 14.10
C LEU A 905 -0.32 30.76 15.03
N LEU A 906 -1.19 29.83 14.61
CA LEU A 906 -2.32 29.33 15.42
C LEU A 906 -1.82 28.71 16.75
N ASN A 907 -0.71 27.97 16.70
CA ASN A 907 -0.08 27.34 17.86
C ASN A 907 0.74 28.33 18.73
N GLY A 908 0.61 29.64 18.52
CA GLY A 908 1.32 30.64 19.32
C GLY A 908 2.84 30.60 19.13
N GLY A 909 3.29 30.37 17.90
CA GLY A 909 4.71 30.46 17.53
C GLY A 909 5.45 29.13 17.51
N GLU A 910 4.77 28.00 17.63
CA GLU A 910 5.37 26.66 17.74
C GLU A 910 4.81 25.69 16.68
N LEU A 911 5.69 24.88 16.07
CA LEU A 911 5.30 23.81 15.17
C LEU A 911 6.21 22.60 15.43
N ASP A 912 5.62 21.41 15.56
CA ASP A 912 6.32 20.14 15.77
C ASP A 912 7.35 20.17 16.92
N GLY A 913 6.98 20.80 18.05
CA GLY A 913 7.82 20.93 19.24
C GLY A 913 8.96 21.96 19.12
N ARG A 914 9.03 22.71 18.01
CA ARG A 914 10.00 23.78 17.80
C ARG A 914 9.35 25.16 17.82
N ARG A 915 9.91 26.07 18.62
CA ARG A 915 9.47 27.45 18.73
C ARG A 915 10.19 28.36 17.71
N TYR A 916 9.39 29.06 16.92
CA TYR A 916 9.82 30.03 15.90
C TYR A 916 9.61 31.48 16.35
N LEU A 917 8.53 31.73 17.10
CA LEU A 917 8.17 33.03 17.65
C LEU A 917 7.73 32.86 19.12
N SER A 918 7.92 33.89 19.95
CA SER A 918 7.33 33.89 21.29
C SER A 918 5.80 33.89 21.22
N LYS A 919 5.17 33.35 22.26
CA LYS A 919 3.71 33.31 22.36
C LYS A 919 3.14 34.73 22.44
N GLU A 920 3.87 35.63 23.10
CA GLU A 920 3.55 37.04 23.30
C GLU A 920 3.55 37.80 21.97
N THR A 921 4.58 37.62 21.14
CA THR A 921 4.65 38.22 19.80
C THR A 921 3.51 37.70 18.92
N CYS A 922 3.24 36.39 18.91
CA CYS A 922 2.12 35.85 18.16
C CYS A 922 0.78 36.44 18.63
N ALA A 923 0.52 36.42 19.94
CA ALA A 923 -0.71 36.96 20.50
C ALA A 923 -0.91 38.45 20.15
N LEU A 924 0.14 39.27 20.27
CA LEU A 924 0.09 40.69 19.89
C LEU A 924 -0.31 40.87 18.43
N PHE A 925 0.36 40.18 17.51
CA PHE A 925 0.14 40.39 16.07
C PHE A 925 -1.16 39.79 15.55
N THR A 926 -1.68 38.71 16.16
CA THR A 926 -2.92 38.05 15.71
C THR A 926 -4.17 38.65 16.34
N THR A 927 -4.07 39.28 17.52
CA THR A 927 -5.26 39.82 18.23
C THR A 927 -5.44 41.33 18.06
N GLU A 928 -4.37 42.11 17.89
CA GLU A 928 -4.49 43.57 17.73
C GLU A 928 -5.33 43.95 16.50
N LYS A 929 -6.20 44.95 16.70
CA LYS A 929 -7.10 45.48 15.68
C LYS A 929 -7.02 47.00 15.64
N SER A 930 -7.04 47.55 14.44
CA SER A 930 -7.17 48.98 14.21
C SER A 930 -8.48 49.52 14.81
N LYS A 931 -8.43 50.74 15.35
CA LYS A 931 -9.62 51.45 15.85
C LYS A 931 -10.50 52.04 14.74
N ILE A 932 -9.97 52.16 13.52
CA ILE A 932 -10.62 52.86 12.40
C ILE A 932 -10.84 51.96 11.18
N SER A 933 -10.43 50.69 11.25
CA SER A 933 -10.62 49.71 10.18
C SER A 933 -10.60 48.28 10.73
N ARG A 934 -10.94 47.30 9.90
CA ARG A 934 -10.84 45.88 10.26
C ARG A 934 -9.40 45.35 10.36
N ARG A 935 -8.39 46.07 9.88
CA ARG A 935 -7.00 45.56 9.77
C ARG A 935 -6.36 45.32 11.15
N GLY A 936 -5.54 44.29 11.25
CA GLY A 936 -4.63 44.06 12.37
C GLY A 936 -3.19 44.50 12.06
N LEU A 937 -2.24 44.03 12.88
CA LEU A 937 -0.80 44.21 12.60
C LEU A 937 -0.38 43.30 11.44
N GLY A 938 -0.50 43.81 10.21
CA GLY A 938 -0.18 43.11 8.97
C GLY A 938 -1.30 42.19 8.46
N PHE A 939 -2.05 41.54 9.34
CA PHE A 939 -3.20 40.70 8.96
C PHE A 939 -4.45 41.49 8.55
N ASP A 940 -5.27 40.89 7.69
CA ASP A 940 -6.68 41.24 7.52
C ASP A 940 -7.55 40.47 8.53
N LYS A 941 -8.75 40.98 8.79
CA LYS A 941 -9.72 40.38 9.72
C LYS A 941 -11.15 40.55 9.19
N PRO A 942 -12.14 39.78 9.69
CA PRO A 942 -13.54 39.96 9.32
C PRO A 942 -14.06 41.38 9.58
N ASP A 943 -14.91 41.88 8.67
CA ASP A 943 -15.55 43.18 8.83
C ASP A 943 -16.95 43.02 9.45
N VAL A 944 -17.03 43.26 10.76
CA VAL A 944 -18.27 43.15 11.55
C VAL A 944 -19.16 44.39 11.44
N VAL A 945 -18.67 45.48 10.84
CA VAL A 945 -19.42 46.73 10.68
C VAL A 945 -20.07 46.77 9.30
N ASN A 946 -19.40 46.20 8.29
CA ASN A 946 -19.93 46.10 6.94
C ASN A 946 -19.73 44.68 6.39
N GLU A 947 -20.63 43.78 6.78
CA GLU A 947 -20.59 42.36 6.40
C GLU A 947 -20.50 42.16 4.88
N SER A 948 -21.21 42.98 4.09
CA SER A 948 -21.17 42.93 2.61
C SER A 948 -19.80 43.26 1.99
N LYS A 949 -18.89 43.85 2.76
CA LYS A 949 -17.51 44.17 2.36
C LYS A 949 -16.48 43.32 3.11
N SER A 950 -16.93 42.38 3.93
CA SER A 950 -16.04 41.48 4.65
C SER A 950 -15.23 40.64 3.66
N PRO A 951 -13.93 40.42 3.91
CA PRO A 951 -13.12 39.51 3.10
C PRO A 951 -13.34 38.02 3.46
N CYS A 952 -14.26 37.75 4.40
CA CYS A 952 -14.58 36.44 4.95
C CYS A 952 -16.10 36.18 4.85
N ALA A 953 -16.49 34.91 4.90
CA ALA A 953 -17.91 34.50 5.00
C ALA A 953 -18.60 35.00 6.29
N ALA A 954 -19.93 34.99 6.29
CA ALA A 954 -20.75 35.54 7.38
C ALA A 954 -20.62 34.73 8.69
N SER A 955 -20.47 33.40 8.62
CA SER A 955 -20.34 32.55 9.82
C SER A 955 -18.96 32.64 10.52
N VAL A 956 -18.05 33.48 10.03
CA VAL A 956 -16.65 33.53 10.49
C VAL A 956 -16.52 34.33 11.80
N PRO A 957 -15.92 33.76 12.87
CA PRO A 957 -15.69 34.47 14.13
C PRO A 957 -14.81 35.71 13.98
N VAL A 958 -15.06 36.72 14.83
CA VAL A 958 -14.36 38.02 14.78
C VAL A 958 -12.86 37.94 15.12
N THR A 959 -12.44 36.85 15.76
CA THR A 959 -11.05 36.55 16.14
C THR A 959 -10.19 36.12 14.96
N VAL A 960 -10.82 35.71 13.86
CA VAL A 960 -10.15 35.23 12.65
C VAL A 960 -9.18 36.26 12.09
N PHE A 961 -8.04 35.77 11.62
CA PHE A 961 -7.01 36.58 10.99
C PHE A 961 -6.44 35.87 9.78
N GLY A 962 -5.96 36.64 8.80
CA GLY A 962 -5.45 36.07 7.56
C GLY A 962 -5.16 37.11 6.50
N HIS A 963 -5.16 36.70 5.24
CA HIS A 963 -5.01 37.61 4.12
C HIS A 963 -5.51 36.99 2.80
N THR A 964 -5.79 37.84 1.82
CA THR A 964 -6.10 37.46 0.44
C THR A 964 -5.02 37.91 -0.54
N GLY A 965 -4.86 37.23 -1.67
CA GLY A 965 -3.94 37.59 -2.74
C GLY A 965 -4.63 37.85 -4.06
N PHE A 966 -4.06 38.76 -4.85
CA PHE A 966 -4.65 39.21 -6.11
C PHE A 966 -4.73 38.11 -7.17
N THR A 967 -3.82 37.13 -7.17
CA THR A 967 -3.85 35.91 -8.02
C THR A 967 -4.99 34.95 -7.66
N GLY A 968 -5.80 35.28 -6.65
CA GLY A 968 -6.95 34.48 -6.23
C GLY A 968 -6.65 33.58 -5.04
N THR A 969 -5.63 33.91 -4.26
CA THR A 969 -5.22 33.15 -3.08
C THR A 969 -5.88 33.69 -1.80
N CYS A 970 -5.98 32.87 -0.77
CA CYS A 970 -6.21 33.30 0.61
C CYS A 970 -5.71 32.27 1.61
N ALA A 971 -5.43 32.74 2.82
CA ALA A 971 -5.27 31.90 4.00
C ALA A 971 -5.90 32.58 5.22
N TRP A 972 -6.68 31.82 5.98
CA TRP A 972 -7.42 32.28 7.16
C TRP A 972 -7.20 31.31 8.32
N VAL A 973 -7.02 31.86 9.52
CA VAL A 973 -6.91 31.12 10.78
C VAL A 973 -8.04 31.52 11.69
N ASP A 974 -8.74 30.52 12.21
CA ASP A 974 -9.75 30.63 13.25
C ASP A 974 -9.20 30.01 14.55
N PRO A 975 -8.76 30.83 15.51
CA PRO A 975 -8.24 30.34 16.77
C PRO A 975 -9.32 29.76 17.68
N ASP A 976 -10.59 30.15 17.52
CA ASP A 976 -11.68 29.68 18.38
C ASP A 976 -12.05 28.23 18.05
N ASN A 977 -11.91 27.85 16.77
CA ASN A 977 -12.26 26.52 16.27
C ASN A 977 -11.05 25.65 15.88
N GLY A 978 -9.81 26.15 16.09
CA GLY A 978 -8.57 25.46 15.73
C GLY A 978 -8.43 25.22 14.22
N LEU A 979 -8.95 26.13 13.38
CA LEU A 979 -9.13 25.90 11.94
C LEU A 979 -8.21 26.75 11.07
N ILE A 980 -7.74 26.16 9.97
CA ILE A 980 -7.01 26.85 8.90
C ILE A 980 -7.69 26.56 7.58
N TYR A 981 -7.94 27.62 6.81
CA TYR A 981 -8.46 27.52 5.45
C TYR A 981 -7.48 28.18 4.48
N VAL A 982 -6.96 27.41 3.52
CA VAL A 982 -6.12 27.89 2.43
C VAL A 982 -6.80 27.60 1.09
N PHE A 983 -6.84 28.61 0.22
CA PHE A 983 -7.29 28.47 -1.16
C PHE A 983 -6.26 29.13 -2.05
N LEU A 984 -5.65 28.39 -2.97
CA LEU A 984 -4.71 28.92 -3.96
C LEU A 984 -5.27 28.72 -5.36
N SER A 985 -5.24 29.74 -6.20
CA SER A 985 -5.66 29.64 -7.60
C SER A 985 -4.79 30.56 -8.47
N ASN A 986 -4.92 30.42 -9.78
CA ASN A 986 -4.33 31.31 -10.77
C ASN A 986 -5.43 32.11 -11.50
N ARG A 987 -6.32 32.77 -10.74
CA ARG A 987 -7.48 33.52 -11.28
C ARG A 987 -7.12 34.60 -12.29
N THR A 988 -5.88 35.08 -12.25
CA THR A 988 -5.36 36.11 -13.15
C THR A 988 -4.94 35.55 -14.51
N TYR A 989 -4.99 34.23 -14.70
CA TYR A 989 -4.67 33.58 -15.97
C TYR A 989 -5.92 33.42 -16.86
N PRO A 990 -5.82 33.73 -18.18
CA PRO A 990 -4.73 34.47 -18.81
C PRO A 990 -4.81 35.99 -18.57
N ASP A 991 -5.98 36.49 -18.15
CA ASP A 991 -6.32 37.92 -18.11
C ASP A 991 -6.59 38.43 -16.69
N ALA A 992 -5.64 39.18 -16.13
CA ALA A 992 -5.65 39.66 -14.75
C ALA A 992 -6.84 40.58 -14.37
N TRP A 993 -7.55 41.15 -15.36
CA TRP A 993 -8.69 42.04 -15.15
C TRP A 993 -10.03 41.30 -14.97
N VAL A 994 -10.05 39.97 -15.16
CA VAL A 994 -11.23 39.14 -14.90
C VAL A 994 -11.45 39.00 -13.39
N ASN A 995 -12.65 39.34 -12.92
CA ASN A 995 -12.99 39.33 -11.49
C ASN A 995 -14.13 38.36 -11.13
N LYS A 996 -14.22 37.23 -11.84
CA LYS A 996 -15.28 36.24 -11.63
C LYS A 996 -15.19 35.55 -10.27
N LEU A 997 -13.97 35.26 -9.78
CA LEU A 997 -13.76 34.66 -8.45
C LEU A 997 -14.51 35.41 -7.34
N SER A 998 -14.34 36.73 -7.25
CA SER A 998 -15.02 37.56 -6.24
C SER A 998 -16.51 37.74 -6.53
N LYS A 999 -16.91 37.84 -7.81
CA LYS A 999 -18.35 37.98 -8.18
C LYS A 999 -19.17 36.73 -7.83
N LEU A 1000 -18.54 35.57 -7.88
CA LEU A 1000 -19.16 34.28 -7.56
C LEU A 1000 -19.00 33.92 -6.08
N GLU A 1001 -18.27 34.73 -5.31
CA GLU A 1001 -18.00 34.54 -3.88
C GLU A 1001 -17.43 33.16 -3.56
N ILE A 1002 -16.57 32.62 -4.44
CA ILE A 1002 -16.08 31.24 -4.34
C ILE A 1002 -15.36 30.99 -3.01
N ARG A 1003 -14.47 31.91 -2.60
CA ARG A 1003 -13.68 31.71 -1.37
C ARG A 1003 -14.56 31.74 -0.14
N GLU A 1004 -15.54 32.64 -0.14
CA GLU A 1004 -16.50 32.88 0.92
C GLU A 1004 -17.50 31.70 1.01
N LYS A 1005 -18.01 31.19 -0.11
CA LYS A 1005 -18.85 29.98 -0.15
C LYS A 1005 -18.13 28.73 0.36
N ILE A 1006 -16.86 28.55 -0.01
CA ILE A 1006 -16.02 27.46 0.53
C ILE A 1006 -15.87 27.65 2.04
N GLN A 1007 -15.52 28.85 2.48
CA GLN A 1007 -15.36 29.15 3.90
C GLN A 1007 -16.66 28.88 4.68
N GLU A 1008 -17.81 29.34 4.20
CA GLU A 1008 -19.12 29.07 4.80
C GLU A 1008 -19.39 27.56 4.91
N THR A 1009 -19.10 26.80 3.86
CA THR A 1009 -19.26 25.33 3.84
C THR A 1009 -18.41 24.65 4.92
N ILE A 1010 -17.21 25.17 5.20
CA ILE A 1010 -16.35 24.67 6.28
C ILE A 1010 -17.02 24.86 7.65
N TYR A 1011 -17.64 26.01 7.91
CA TYR A 1011 -18.38 26.26 9.15
C TYR A 1011 -19.67 25.45 9.24
N GLU A 1012 -20.40 25.28 8.14
CA GLU A 1012 -21.57 24.39 8.08
C GLU A 1012 -21.22 22.95 8.44
N ALA A 1013 -20.03 22.47 8.04
CA ALA A 1013 -19.57 21.13 8.36
C ALA A 1013 -19.35 20.91 9.87
N MET A 1014 -19.16 21.96 10.66
CA MET A 1014 -18.97 21.90 12.12
C MET A 1014 -20.27 22.04 12.94
N LYS A 1015 -21.39 22.44 12.33
CA LYS A 1015 -22.65 22.65 13.07
C LYS A 1015 -23.24 21.31 13.54
N GLU A 1016 -23.53 21.18 14.84
CA GLU A 1016 -24.31 20.07 15.39
C GLU A 1016 -25.75 20.09 14.83
N LYS A 1017 -26.42 18.93 14.83
CA LYS A 1017 -27.82 18.81 14.38
C LYS A 1017 -28.78 19.41 15.41
#